data_AF-A0AAN9IHP5-F1
#
_entry.id   AF-A0AAN9IHP5-F1
#
_cell.length_a   1.000
_cell.length_b   1.000
_cell.length_c   1.000
_cell.angle_alpha   90.00
_cell.angle_beta   90.00
_cell.angle_gamma   90.00
#
_symmetry.space_group_name_H-M   'P 1'
#
loop_
_entity.id
_entity.type
_entity.pdbx_description
1 polymer ?
#
loop_
_entity_poly.entity_id
_entity_poly.type
_entity_poly.pdbx_seq_one_letter_code
_entity_poly.pdbx_strand_id
1 'polypeptide(L)'
;MGIQILEPNTCIRGCCSSPSIPLHLPPSSYTLLSPIARGAESVVFEGTLDGMKVAVKKPILSTSEDINKFHKELQLLCKLRHPGIATLIAAHAKPPNYMFFFKLYESPNLAQKLHVDEWTPTLSDSLMITMQLAKALQYLHNLGIVHRDVKPANILLDKNLSPHLTDFGLAEYKNDLTRVSIENWKSSGKPTGGFHKKNMVGTLIYMAPEVLKKDLHTEKSDVYSFSVSINELLTGVVPYTDLRAEAQAHTVLEMNYTEQQLTAAVVSDGLRPVLATKELGIPSRLLSMIQKCWDANPNHRPSFDDIVNELDFIMEQSELTKPEDMHTRPCNLLVDQPVEKIDHFQSYQDSLNWFTQGELFARSASSACYSNMRTWCESCDEPMDYRPILSWGSYATCGRRETMEDTHFILPHLCNEKEFYAFGIFDGHRGAAAAEFSSRAVPAVLQSLGFMASPANALVEAFLRTDEAFRKELDSYRKSNRCMQKDWHPGCTAIAALIVRNKLFVANIGDCRAILCRAGNPIALSKDHVASCLEERERVIRQGGHVHWQVDTWRIGLPGLQVTRSIGDSDLKPAVTAEPEITESTLCAEDEFLVMASDGLWDVISSGEVINIIKDTVKEPGMCSKRLATEAVERGSKDNITVIVVFLRPVSTAERIY
;
A
#
# COMPACT_ATOMS: atom_id res chain seq x y z
N MET A 1 41.85 -46.34 -4.51
CA MET A 1 41.70 -45.07 -3.78
C MET A 1 40.75 -44.21 -4.59
N GLY A 2 39.45 -44.27 -4.28
CA GLY A 2 38.44 -43.45 -4.95
C GLY A 2 38.47 -42.06 -4.33
N ILE A 3 38.76 -41.05 -5.13
CA ILE A 3 38.66 -39.65 -4.75
C ILE A 3 37.17 -39.37 -4.49
N GLN A 4 36.78 -39.27 -3.22
CA GLN A 4 35.49 -38.67 -2.86
C GLN A 4 35.57 -37.20 -3.24
N ILE A 5 34.96 -36.84 -4.37
CA ILE A 5 34.62 -35.45 -4.68
C ILE A 5 33.47 -35.10 -3.72
N LEU A 6 33.80 -34.62 -2.53
CA LEU A 6 32.86 -33.92 -1.65
C LEU A 6 32.57 -32.58 -2.32
N GLU A 7 31.53 -32.52 -3.15
CA GLU A 7 31.00 -31.23 -3.58
C GLU A 7 30.45 -30.48 -2.35
N PRO A 8 30.89 -29.24 -2.09
CA PRO A 8 30.39 -28.46 -0.98
C PRO A 8 28.94 -28.04 -1.29
N ASN A 9 28.01 -28.49 -0.44
CA ASN A 9 26.57 -28.24 -0.50
C ASN A 9 25.80 -29.10 -1.54
N THR A 10 25.61 -30.39 -1.25
CA THR A 10 24.54 -31.20 -1.85
C THR A 10 23.24 -30.99 -1.07
N CYS A 11 22.17 -30.62 -1.77
CA CYS A 11 20.81 -30.58 -1.23
C CYS A 11 19.84 -31.19 -2.24
N ILE A 12 19.60 -32.49 -2.10
CA ILE A 12 18.67 -33.25 -2.95
C ILE A 12 17.68 -33.93 -2.01
N ARG A 13 16.39 -33.56 -2.12
CA ARG A 13 15.22 -34.16 -1.43
C ARG A 13 15.54 -34.84 -0.09
N GLY A 14 15.87 -34.05 0.93
CA GLY A 14 16.11 -34.53 2.30
C GLY A 14 17.56 -34.88 2.65
N CYS A 15 18.47 -34.89 1.67
CA CYS A 15 19.91 -35.05 1.87
C CYS A 15 20.63 -33.70 1.71
N CYS A 16 20.32 -32.73 2.58
CA CYS A 16 20.96 -31.41 2.57
C CYS A 16 22.06 -31.33 3.63
N SER A 17 23.28 -31.03 3.22
CA SER A 17 24.42 -30.81 4.14
C SER A 17 25.22 -29.60 3.70
N SER A 18 25.50 -28.70 4.63
CA SER A 18 26.44 -27.59 4.42
C SER A 18 27.43 -27.55 5.60
N PRO A 19 28.73 -27.34 5.34
CA PRO A 19 29.73 -27.21 6.39
C PRO A 19 29.67 -25.84 7.10
N SER A 20 28.99 -24.84 6.52
CA SER A 20 28.99 -23.47 7.03
C SER A 20 27.62 -22.92 7.42
N ILE A 21 26.53 -23.49 6.89
CA ILE A 21 25.17 -23.00 7.15
C ILE A 21 24.36 -24.14 7.78
N PRO A 22 23.76 -23.97 8.96
CA PRO A 22 22.86 -24.96 9.51
C PRO A 22 21.65 -25.16 8.59
N LEU A 23 21.45 -26.37 8.07
CA LEU A 23 20.32 -26.69 7.16
C LEU A 23 19.19 -27.48 7.86
N HIS A 24 19.40 -27.87 9.11
CA HIS A 24 18.46 -28.65 9.92
C HIS A 24 18.42 -28.07 11.32
N LEU A 25 17.50 -27.13 11.53
CA LEU A 25 17.33 -26.47 12.82
C LEU A 25 16.40 -27.26 13.75
N PRO A 26 16.75 -27.46 15.04
CA PRO A 26 15.81 -28.01 16.01
C PRO A 26 14.69 -26.99 16.32
N PRO A 27 13.45 -27.41 16.62
CA PRO A 27 12.35 -26.49 16.91
C PRO A 27 12.60 -25.51 18.06
N SER A 28 13.50 -25.84 19.00
CA SER A 28 13.88 -24.97 20.11
C SER A 28 14.87 -23.85 19.74
N SER A 29 15.51 -23.93 18.57
CA SER A 29 16.51 -22.94 18.15
C SER A 29 15.90 -21.65 17.59
N TYR A 30 14.61 -21.65 17.23
CA TYR A 30 13.99 -20.50 16.62
C TYR A 30 12.57 -20.23 17.11
N THR A 31 12.15 -18.97 17.04
CA THR A 31 10.77 -18.54 17.31
C THR A 31 10.28 -17.65 16.17
N LEU A 32 9.09 -17.94 15.64
CA LEU A 32 8.42 -17.07 14.67
C LEU A 32 7.63 -16.00 15.42
N LEU A 33 7.78 -14.75 15.03
CA LEU A 33 7.04 -13.61 15.56
C LEU A 33 5.96 -13.19 14.54
N SER A 34 5.77 -11.89 14.32
CA SER A 34 4.78 -11.34 13.40
C SER A 34 5.19 -11.54 11.92
N PRO A 35 4.21 -11.71 11.01
CA PRO A 35 4.48 -11.64 9.58
C PRO A 35 4.86 -10.22 9.17
N ILE A 36 5.97 -10.07 8.44
CA ILE A 36 6.46 -8.79 7.90
C ILE A 36 6.14 -8.62 6.42
N ALA A 37 6.02 -9.73 5.66
CA ALA A 37 5.59 -9.68 4.26
C ALA A 37 4.84 -10.95 3.86
N ARG A 38 3.85 -10.83 2.96
CA ARG A 38 3.13 -11.96 2.35
C ARG A 38 3.24 -11.88 0.84
N GLY A 39 3.98 -12.80 0.26
CA GLY A 39 4.06 -13.02 -1.19
C GLY A 39 3.15 -14.16 -1.63
N ALA A 40 3.10 -14.39 -2.94
CA ALA A 40 2.34 -15.51 -3.51
C ALA A 40 3.01 -16.88 -3.28
N GLU A 41 4.33 -16.90 -3.15
CA GLU A 41 5.14 -18.12 -3.03
C GLU A 41 5.70 -18.33 -1.62
N SER A 42 5.64 -17.31 -0.76
CA SER A 42 6.15 -17.39 0.61
C SER A 42 5.54 -16.33 1.53
N VAL A 43 5.62 -16.59 2.83
CA VAL A 43 5.33 -15.62 3.88
C VAL A 43 6.63 -15.37 4.65
N VAL A 44 6.99 -14.11 4.85
CA VAL A 44 8.16 -13.70 5.61
C VAL A 44 7.74 -13.23 6.99
N PHE A 45 8.37 -13.76 8.03
CA PHE A 45 8.14 -13.42 9.43
C PHE A 45 9.37 -12.73 10.03
N GLU A 46 9.17 -11.81 10.97
CA GLU A 46 10.22 -11.53 11.94
C GLU A 46 10.38 -12.77 12.84
N GLY A 47 11.60 -13.10 13.23
CA GLY A 47 11.85 -14.23 14.11
C GLY A 47 13.11 -14.06 14.93
N THR A 48 13.33 -15.01 15.83
CA THR A 48 14.60 -15.15 16.55
C THR A 48 15.21 -16.50 16.23
N LEU A 49 16.54 -16.55 16.08
CA LEU A 49 17.34 -17.75 15.91
C LEU A 49 18.50 -17.69 16.90
N ASP A 50 18.51 -18.59 17.90
CA ASP A 50 19.47 -18.60 19.00
C ASP A 50 19.66 -17.22 19.68
N GLY A 51 18.55 -16.48 19.82
CA GLY A 51 18.51 -15.13 20.40
C GLY A 51 18.83 -13.98 19.43
N MET A 52 19.29 -14.27 18.21
CA MET A 52 19.52 -13.25 17.17
C MET A 52 18.24 -12.97 16.38
N LYS A 53 17.94 -11.70 16.11
CA LYS A 53 16.82 -11.32 15.23
C LYS A 53 17.11 -11.71 13.77
N VAL A 54 16.13 -12.31 13.12
CA VAL A 54 16.23 -12.83 11.75
C VAL A 54 14.93 -12.62 10.97
N ALA A 55 15.03 -12.59 9.65
CA ALA A 55 13.87 -12.67 8.75
C ALA A 55 13.65 -14.12 8.32
N VAL A 56 12.47 -14.67 8.58
CA VAL A 56 12.15 -16.08 8.30
C VAL A 56 11.22 -16.19 7.10
N LYS A 57 11.74 -16.60 5.94
CA LYS A 57 10.95 -16.86 4.72
C LYS A 57 10.42 -18.29 4.77
N LYS A 58 9.10 -18.43 4.93
CA LYS A 58 8.37 -19.69 4.90
C LYS A 58 7.71 -19.86 3.52
N PRO A 59 8.27 -20.68 2.60
CA PRO A 59 7.66 -20.95 1.30
C PRO A 59 6.32 -21.68 1.43
N ILE A 60 5.43 -21.45 0.46
CA ILE A 60 4.18 -22.16 0.28
C ILE A 60 4.47 -23.33 -0.67
N LEU A 61 4.65 -24.52 -0.10
CA LEU A 61 5.01 -25.73 -0.85
C LEU A 61 3.80 -26.64 -0.96
N SER A 62 3.24 -26.78 -2.17
CA SER A 62 2.05 -27.62 -2.42
C SER A 62 2.38 -28.86 -3.25
N THR A 63 3.42 -28.80 -4.08
CA THR A 63 3.80 -29.85 -5.02
C THR A 63 5.24 -30.32 -4.80
N SER A 64 5.58 -31.48 -5.36
CA SER A 64 6.96 -31.98 -5.35
C SER A 64 7.92 -31.12 -6.18
N GLU A 65 7.39 -30.33 -7.13
CA GLU A 65 8.14 -29.37 -7.93
C GLU A 65 8.52 -28.15 -7.08
N ASP A 66 7.59 -27.64 -6.26
CA ASP A 66 7.88 -26.52 -5.34
C ASP A 66 8.98 -26.90 -4.36
N ILE A 67 8.97 -28.14 -3.87
CA ILE A 67 10.03 -28.66 -3.00
C ILE A 67 11.37 -28.70 -3.76
N ASN A 68 11.38 -29.11 -5.03
CA ASN A 68 12.60 -29.10 -5.84
C ASN A 68 13.13 -27.67 -6.04
N LYS A 69 12.25 -26.70 -6.30
CA LYS A 69 12.60 -25.28 -6.42
C LYS A 69 13.21 -24.75 -5.13
N PHE A 70 12.64 -25.08 -3.97
CA PHE A 70 13.22 -24.73 -2.67
C PHE A 70 14.64 -25.28 -2.50
N HIS A 71 14.88 -26.55 -2.81
CA HIS A 71 16.20 -27.16 -2.66
C HIS A 71 17.23 -26.55 -3.61
N LYS A 72 16.79 -26.18 -4.82
CA LYS A 72 17.62 -25.49 -5.81
C LYS A 72 18.01 -24.08 -5.34
N GLU A 73 17.04 -23.29 -4.86
CA GLU A 73 17.28 -21.97 -4.27
C GLU A 73 18.24 -22.08 -3.08
N LEU A 74 18.02 -23.07 -2.19
CA LEU A 74 18.90 -23.32 -1.05
C LEU A 74 20.33 -23.66 -1.47
N GLN A 75 20.50 -24.49 -2.50
CA GLN A 75 21.82 -24.86 -3.01
C GLN A 75 22.58 -23.65 -3.58
N LEU A 76 21.88 -22.75 -4.27
CA LEU A 76 22.45 -21.48 -4.75
C LEU A 76 22.85 -20.61 -3.56
N LEU A 77 21.93 -20.31 -2.65
CA LEU A 77 22.16 -19.45 -1.48
C LEU A 77 23.32 -19.93 -0.60
N CYS A 78 23.52 -21.25 -0.46
CA CYS A 78 24.63 -21.79 0.33
C CYS A 78 26.03 -21.51 -0.26
N LYS A 79 26.11 -21.13 -1.54
CA LYS A 79 27.38 -20.80 -2.23
C LYS A 79 27.64 -19.29 -2.28
N LEU A 80 26.62 -18.46 -2.02
CA LEU A 80 26.72 -17.02 -2.17
C LEU A 80 27.28 -16.36 -0.90
N ARG A 81 28.34 -15.57 -1.06
CA ARG A 81 28.96 -14.76 -0.01
C ARG A 81 29.41 -13.43 -0.59
N HIS A 82 28.58 -12.42 -0.45
CA HIS A 82 28.87 -11.06 -0.92
C HIS A 82 28.10 -10.04 -0.05
N PRO A 83 28.70 -8.88 0.31
CA PRO A 83 28.02 -7.88 1.14
C PRO A 83 26.72 -7.38 0.52
N GLY A 84 26.65 -7.23 -0.81
CA GLY A 84 25.44 -6.81 -1.51
C GLY A 84 24.40 -7.91 -1.79
N ILE A 85 24.50 -9.08 -1.13
CA ILE A 85 23.52 -10.18 -1.24
C ILE A 85 22.91 -10.44 0.14
N ALA A 86 21.59 -10.66 0.20
CA ALA A 86 20.88 -11.00 1.42
C ALA A 86 21.47 -12.27 2.06
N THR A 87 21.93 -12.15 3.31
CA THR A 87 22.72 -13.21 3.95
C THR A 87 21.84 -14.31 4.51
N LEU A 88 21.96 -15.54 3.99
CA LEU A 88 21.35 -16.73 4.56
C LEU A 88 22.13 -17.18 5.81
N ILE A 89 21.50 -17.11 6.97
CA ILE A 89 22.08 -17.50 8.27
C ILE A 89 21.87 -19.00 8.50
N ALA A 90 20.67 -19.49 8.22
CA ALA A 90 20.31 -20.90 8.39
C ALA A 90 19.12 -21.28 7.49
N ALA A 91 18.84 -22.56 7.38
CA ALA A 91 17.62 -23.09 6.77
C ALA A 91 17.08 -24.26 7.60
N HIS A 92 15.79 -24.51 7.49
CA HIS A 92 15.18 -25.78 7.89
C HIS A 92 14.73 -26.49 6.61
N ALA A 93 15.53 -27.44 6.13
CA ALA A 93 15.32 -28.13 4.86
C ALA A 93 14.63 -29.50 5.04
N LYS A 94 13.68 -29.61 5.98
CA LYS A 94 12.94 -30.84 6.29
C LYS A 94 11.44 -30.60 6.48
N PRO A 95 10.59 -31.62 6.17
CA PRO A 95 9.18 -31.57 6.53
C PRO A 95 8.97 -31.54 8.06
N PRO A 96 7.86 -30.97 8.53
CA PRO A 96 6.79 -30.34 7.74
C PRO A 96 7.02 -28.84 7.44
N ASN A 97 8.11 -28.24 7.94
CA ASN A 97 8.26 -26.78 8.03
C ASN A 97 9.51 -26.29 7.29
N TYR A 98 9.49 -26.30 5.97
CA TYR A 98 10.58 -25.71 5.17
C TYR A 98 10.68 -24.20 5.39
N MET A 99 11.88 -23.70 5.69
CA MET A 99 12.12 -22.28 6.01
C MET A 99 13.54 -21.84 5.66
N PHE A 100 13.70 -20.58 5.25
CA PHE A 100 14.99 -19.88 5.19
C PHE A 100 15.07 -18.82 6.29
N PHE A 101 16.23 -18.68 6.91
CA PHE A 101 16.51 -17.68 7.95
C PHE A 101 17.58 -16.73 7.43
N PHE A 102 17.16 -15.51 7.10
CA PHE A 102 18.04 -14.46 6.60
C PHE A 102 18.39 -13.48 7.72
N LYS A 103 19.50 -12.75 7.54
CA LYS A 103 19.74 -11.53 8.30
C LYS A 103 18.55 -10.59 8.17
N LEU A 104 18.07 -10.06 9.29
CA LEU A 104 17.04 -9.02 9.29
C LEU A 104 17.68 -7.69 8.94
N TYR A 105 17.13 -6.99 7.95
CA TYR A 105 17.53 -5.65 7.54
C TYR A 105 16.50 -4.64 8.05
N GLU A 106 16.96 -3.51 8.59
CA GLU A 106 16.11 -2.58 9.32
C GLU A 106 15.29 -1.65 8.41
N SER A 107 15.75 -1.40 7.18
CA SER A 107 15.01 -0.59 6.21
C SER A 107 14.12 -1.47 5.32
N PRO A 108 13.00 -0.93 4.81
CA PRO A 108 12.19 -1.63 3.81
C PRO A 108 12.96 -1.82 2.50
N ASN A 109 12.38 -2.59 1.57
CA ASN A 109 12.96 -2.75 0.23
C ASN A 109 12.95 -1.41 -0.54
N LEU A 110 13.76 -1.32 -1.59
CA LEU A 110 13.94 -0.09 -2.34
C LEU A 110 12.61 0.42 -2.96
N ALA A 111 11.73 -0.47 -3.42
CA ALA A 111 10.42 -0.07 -3.95
C ALA A 111 9.56 0.61 -2.88
N GLN A 112 9.47 0.02 -1.69
CA GLN A 112 8.75 0.59 -0.56
C GLN A 112 9.37 1.91 -0.12
N LYS A 113 10.70 1.97 -0.03
CA LYS A 113 11.39 3.19 0.37
C LYS A 113 11.12 4.34 -0.61
N LEU A 114 11.19 4.09 -1.92
CA LEU A 114 10.94 5.12 -2.94
C LEU A 114 9.47 5.55 -2.97
N HIS A 115 8.53 4.59 -2.98
CA HIS A 115 7.13 4.87 -3.34
C HIS A 115 6.14 4.90 -2.18
N VAL A 116 6.49 4.29 -1.04
CA VAL A 116 5.64 4.29 0.18
C VAL A 116 6.16 5.30 1.18
N ASP A 117 7.48 5.33 1.39
CA ASP A 117 8.10 6.30 2.29
C ASP A 117 8.36 7.65 1.57
N GLU A 118 8.03 7.75 0.29
CA GLU A 118 8.26 8.93 -0.58
C GLU A 118 9.70 9.45 -0.51
N TRP A 119 10.67 8.53 -0.36
CA TRP A 119 12.07 8.88 -0.22
C TRP A 119 12.63 9.44 -1.53
N THR A 120 13.11 10.68 -1.49
CA THR A 120 13.87 11.30 -2.58
C THR A 120 15.38 11.11 -2.33
N PRO A 121 16.04 10.15 -2.98
CA PRO A 121 17.47 9.90 -2.77
C PRO A 121 18.32 11.06 -3.29
N THR A 122 19.42 11.36 -2.61
CA THR A 122 20.42 12.25 -3.19
C THR A 122 21.13 11.57 -4.36
N LEU A 123 21.79 12.34 -5.22
CA LEU A 123 22.64 11.76 -6.28
C LEU A 123 23.74 10.86 -5.68
N SER A 124 24.29 11.23 -4.52
CA SER A 124 25.30 10.43 -3.82
C SER A 124 24.74 9.08 -3.36
N ASP A 125 23.54 9.08 -2.76
CA ASP A 125 22.87 7.84 -2.35
C ASP A 125 22.59 6.96 -3.57
N SER A 126 22.09 7.57 -4.64
CA SER A 126 21.75 6.87 -5.88
C SER A 126 22.98 6.23 -6.52
N LEU A 127 24.11 6.94 -6.60
CA LEU A 127 25.38 6.42 -7.12
C LEU A 127 25.92 5.28 -6.24
N MET A 128 25.87 5.44 -4.92
CA MET A 128 26.34 4.44 -3.98
C MET A 128 25.51 3.14 -4.07
N ILE A 129 24.18 3.25 -4.11
CA ILE A 129 23.29 2.09 -4.32
C ILE A 129 23.56 1.44 -5.68
N THR A 130 23.67 2.24 -6.74
CA THR A 130 23.95 1.76 -8.11
C THR A 130 25.25 0.96 -8.17
N MET A 131 26.32 1.50 -7.58
CA MET A 131 27.64 0.86 -7.52
C MET A 131 27.61 -0.46 -6.75
N GLN A 132 27.04 -0.46 -5.53
CA GLN A 132 27.01 -1.66 -4.69
C GLN A 132 26.15 -2.77 -5.31
N LEU A 133 25.03 -2.41 -5.95
CA LEU A 133 24.19 -3.36 -6.67
C LEU A 133 24.89 -3.93 -7.91
N ALA A 134 25.61 -3.09 -8.67
CA ALA A 134 26.41 -3.53 -9.82
C ALA A 134 27.49 -4.54 -9.40
N LYS A 135 28.19 -4.30 -8.28
CA LYS A 135 29.19 -5.23 -7.71
C LYS A 135 28.55 -6.56 -7.27
N ALA A 136 27.34 -6.53 -6.70
CA ALA A 136 26.62 -7.76 -6.35
C ALA A 136 26.24 -8.60 -7.57
N LEU A 137 25.77 -7.96 -8.65
CA LEU A 137 25.42 -8.65 -9.89
C LEU A 137 26.66 -9.12 -10.66
N GLN A 138 27.75 -8.35 -10.66
CA GLN A 138 29.06 -8.76 -11.14
C GLN A 138 29.52 -10.06 -10.48
N TYR A 139 29.43 -10.12 -9.14
CA TYR A 139 29.77 -11.31 -8.38
C TYR A 139 28.95 -12.54 -8.80
N LEU A 140 27.63 -12.40 -8.97
CA LEU A 140 26.77 -13.49 -9.43
C LEU A 140 27.16 -13.97 -10.84
N HIS A 141 27.37 -13.03 -11.76
CA HIS A 141 27.69 -13.36 -13.15
C HIS A 141 29.06 -14.03 -13.28
N ASN A 142 30.02 -13.67 -12.43
CA ASN A 142 31.33 -14.32 -12.33
C ASN A 142 31.26 -15.75 -11.80
N LEU A 143 30.25 -16.06 -10.98
CA LEU A 143 29.93 -17.43 -10.58
C LEU A 143 29.10 -18.19 -11.63
N GLY A 144 28.78 -17.54 -12.76
CA GLY A 144 27.92 -18.10 -13.79
C GLY A 144 26.47 -18.22 -13.35
N ILE A 145 26.00 -17.38 -12.43
CA ILE A 145 24.61 -17.35 -11.96
C ILE A 145 23.92 -16.12 -12.55
N VAL A 146 22.71 -16.30 -13.07
CA VAL A 146 21.82 -15.23 -13.55
C VAL A 146 20.67 -15.09 -12.56
N HIS A 147 20.36 -13.88 -12.11
CA HIS A 147 19.35 -13.61 -11.08
C HIS A 147 17.91 -13.72 -11.61
N ARG A 148 17.66 -13.15 -12.80
CA ARG A 148 16.39 -13.22 -13.56
C ARG A 148 15.20 -12.43 -12.99
N ASP A 149 15.33 -11.86 -11.80
CA ASP A 149 14.28 -11.04 -11.17
C ASP A 149 14.83 -9.79 -10.45
N VAL A 150 15.72 -9.04 -11.11
CA VAL A 150 16.28 -7.80 -10.54
C VAL A 150 15.23 -6.69 -10.63
N LYS A 151 14.80 -6.16 -9.47
CA LYS A 151 13.84 -5.05 -9.36
C LYS A 151 13.91 -4.41 -7.98
N PRO A 152 13.42 -3.17 -7.78
CA PRO A 152 13.48 -2.49 -6.47
C PRO A 152 12.81 -3.26 -5.32
N ALA A 153 11.79 -4.08 -5.60
CA ALA A 153 11.16 -4.91 -4.57
C ALA A 153 12.06 -6.04 -4.03
N ASN A 154 13.08 -6.45 -4.80
CA ASN A 154 14.05 -7.49 -4.46
C ASN A 154 15.39 -6.90 -4.00
N ILE A 155 15.45 -5.59 -3.71
CA ILE A 155 16.63 -4.92 -3.18
C ILE A 155 16.30 -4.43 -1.77
N LEU A 156 16.82 -5.12 -0.76
CA LEU A 156 16.69 -4.70 0.64
C LEU A 156 17.73 -3.63 0.96
N LEU A 157 17.41 -2.74 1.89
CA LEU A 157 18.35 -1.71 2.35
C LEU A 157 18.69 -1.95 3.82
N ASP A 158 19.94 -1.74 4.20
CA ASP A 158 20.33 -1.73 5.61
C ASP A 158 20.20 -0.32 6.21
N LYS A 159 20.58 -0.18 7.50
CA LYS A 159 20.61 1.11 8.20
C LYS A 159 21.51 2.18 7.56
N ASN A 160 22.46 1.79 6.72
CA ASN A 160 23.39 2.68 6.01
C ASN A 160 22.98 2.89 4.55
N LEU A 161 21.75 2.51 4.18
CA LEU A 161 21.24 2.53 2.79
C LEU A 161 22.03 1.64 1.82
N SER A 162 22.78 0.65 2.32
CA SER A 162 23.50 -0.27 1.46
C SER A 162 22.55 -1.35 0.90
N PRO A 163 22.57 -1.61 -0.42
CA PRO A 163 21.64 -2.53 -1.06
C PRO A 163 22.05 -4.00 -0.88
N HIS A 164 21.06 -4.85 -0.65
CA HIS A 164 21.20 -6.29 -0.49
C HIS A 164 20.19 -6.99 -1.39
N LEU A 165 20.68 -7.59 -2.48
CA LEU A 165 19.85 -8.32 -3.44
C LEU A 165 19.29 -9.60 -2.81
N THR A 166 17.99 -9.84 -2.98
CA THR A 166 17.25 -10.97 -2.42
C THR A 166 16.38 -11.65 -3.48
N ASP A 167 15.76 -12.77 -3.08
CA ASP A 167 14.83 -13.59 -3.87
C ASP A 167 15.44 -14.33 -5.07
N PHE A 168 16.13 -15.43 -4.77
CA PHE A 168 16.82 -16.27 -5.75
C PHE A 168 15.94 -17.41 -6.31
N GLY A 169 14.62 -17.35 -6.12
CA GLY A 169 13.69 -18.40 -6.56
C GLY A 169 13.68 -18.64 -8.07
N LEU A 170 14.06 -17.63 -8.86
CA LEU A 170 14.16 -17.68 -10.32
C LEU A 170 15.59 -17.80 -10.85
N ALA A 171 16.59 -17.76 -9.96
CA ALA A 171 18.00 -17.74 -10.34
C ALA A 171 18.46 -19.08 -10.93
N GLU A 172 19.39 -19.03 -11.88
CA GLU A 172 19.80 -20.19 -12.68
C GLU A 172 21.28 -20.10 -13.07
N TYR A 173 21.96 -21.24 -13.22
CA TYR A 173 23.32 -21.25 -13.79
C TYR A 173 23.28 -21.03 -15.30
N LYS A 174 24.25 -20.28 -15.84
CA LYS A 174 24.37 -19.99 -17.29
C LYS A 174 24.33 -21.25 -18.15
N ASN A 175 24.96 -22.34 -17.69
CA ASN A 175 25.01 -23.61 -18.42
C ASN A 175 23.68 -24.37 -18.43
N ASP A 176 22.80 -24.09 -17.47
CA ASP A 176 21.49 -24.72 -17.32
C ASP A 176 20.36 -23.90 -17.96
N LEU A 177 20.69 -22.75 -18.59
CA LEU A 177 19.75 -21.92 -19.32
C LEU A 177 19.28 -22.63 -20.60
N THR A 178 18.19 -23.40 -20.50
CA THR A 178 17.48 -23.98 -21.66
C THR A 178 16.47 -23.00 -22.26
N ARG A 179 16.15 -23.13 -23.56
CA ARG A 179 14.99 -22.44 -24.19
C ARG A 179 13.74 -22.75 -23.37
N VAL A 180 13.06 -21.72 -22.87
CA VAL A 180 11.97 -21.88 -21.89
C VAL A 180 10.75 -22.57 -22.51
N SER A 181 10.32 -23.69 -21.92
CA SER A 181 8.96 -24.21 -22.02
C SER A 181 8.07 -23.56 -20.95
N ILE A 182 6.84 -23.20 -21.33
CA ILE A 182 5.87 -22.40 -20.57
C ILE A 182 5.49 -23.01 -19.19
N GLU A 183 5.81 -24.27 -18.93
CA GLU A 183 5.39 -24.98 -17.72
C GLU A 183 6.10 -24.49 -16.44
N ASN A 184 7.35 -24.03 -16.54
CA ASN A 184 8.14 -23.60 -15.38
C ASN A 184 7.98 -22.11 -15.01
N TRP A 185 7.36 -21.31 -15.87
CA TRP A 185 7.20 -19.86 -15.70
C TRP A 185 5.71 -19.46 -15.71
N LYS A 186 4.94 -20.02 -14.79
CA LYS A 186 3.72 -19.35 -14.34
C LYS A 186 4.15 -18.24 -13.39
N SER A 187 3.98 -16.98 -13.78
CA SER A 187 4.09 -15.83 -12.87
C SER A 187 3.07 -16.00 -11.74
N SER A 188 3.46 -16.69 -10.66
CA SER A 188 2.68 -16.74 -9.42
C SER A 188 2.79 -15.44 -8.64
N GLY A 189 3.80 -14.61 -8.90
CA GLY A 189 4.01 -13.34 -8.19
C GLY A 189 2.94 -12.29 -8.48
N LYS A 190 2.08 -12.01 -7.49
CA LYS A 190 1.51 -10.66 -7.35
C LYS A 190 2.66 -9.66 -7.18
N PRO A 191 2.56 -8.41 -7.65
CA PRO A 191 3.58 -7.40 -7.45
C PRO A 191 3.95 -7.32 -5.96
N THR A 192 5.24 -7.43 -5.64
CA THR A 192 5.79 -7.13 -4.31
C THR A 192 5.93 -5.62 -4.17
N GLY A 193 4.79 -4.95 -4.12
CA GLY A 193 4.59 -3.56 -3.74
C GLY A 193 3.22 -3.52 -3.10
N GLY A 194 3.07 -2.85 -1.96
CA GLY A 194 1.85 -2.85 -1.16
C GLY A 194 0.65 -2.14 -1.79
N PHE A 195 0.37 -2.36 -3.08
CA PHE A 195 -0.76 -1.81 -3.81
C PHE A 195 -1.28 -2.84 -4.81
N HIS A 196 -2.44 -3.43 -4.51
CA HIS A 196 -3.11 -4.38 -5.38
C HIS A 196 -3.83 -3.67 -6.54
N LYS A 197 -3.27 -3.67 -7.75
CA LYS A 197 -4.04 -3.49 -9.00
C LYS A 197 -3.91 -4.74 -9.88
N LYS A 198 -5.07 -5.34 -10.20
CA LYS A 198 -5.27 -6.64 -10.87
C LYS A 198 -4.82 -6.70 -12.35
N ASN A 199 -4.33 -5.60 -12.92
CA ASN A 199 -3.79 -5.56 -14.28
C ASN A 199 -2.29 -5.23 -14.32
N MET A 200 -1.63 -5.20 -13.15
CA MET A 200 -0.22 -4.82 -13.10
C MET A 200 0.67 -5.99 -13.47
N VAL A 201 1.41 -5.74 -14.52
CA VAL A 201 2.42 -6.56 -15.17
C VAL A 201 3.69 -6.63 -14.29
N GLY A 202 3.55 -6.77 -12.96
CA GLY A 202 4.50 -6.25 -11.95
C GLY A 202 5.97 -6.67 -12.01
N THR A 203 6.31 -7.69 -12.81
CA THR A 203 7.70 -8.00 -13.17
C THR A 203 8.05 -7.68 -14.63
N LEU A 204 7.09 -7.72 -15.58
CA LEU A 204 7.42 -7.52 -16.99
C LEU A 204 7.89 -6.10 -17.33
N ILE A 205 7.57 -5.08 -16.52
CA ILE A 205 8.16 -3.73 -16.70
C ILE A 205 9.69 -3.75 -16.55
N TYR A 206 10.24 -4.65 -15.75
CA TYR A 206 11.70 -4.80 -15.59
C TYR A 206 12.31 -5.79 -16.58
N MET A 207 11.51 -6.52 -17.35
CA MET A 207 11.99 -7.60 -18.21
C MET A 207 12.57 -7.09 -19.52
N ALA A 208 13.69 -7.70 -19.94
CA ALA A 208 14.32 -7.42 -21.20
C ALA A 208 13.46 -7.89 -22.40
N PRO A 209 13.55 -7.24 -23.58
CA PRO A 209 12.77 -7.60 -24.76
C PRO A 209 12.88 -9.08 -25.17
N GLU A 210 14.06 -9.67 -25.09
CA GLU A 210 14.29 -11.08 -25.41
C GLU A 210 13.61 -12.04 -24.41
N VAL A 211 13.47 -11.62 -23.14
CA VAL A 211 12.72 -12.38 -22.12
C VAL A 211 11.24 -12.36 -22.44
N LEU A 212 10.71 -11.20 -22.84
CA LEU A 212 9.33 -11.02 -23.26
C LEU A 212 9.01 -11.79 -24.55
N LYS A 213 9.97 -11.87 -25.48
CA LYS A 213 9.90 -12.68 -26.72
C LYS A 213 10.00 -14.19 -26.49
N LYS A 214 10.41 -14.62 -25.29
CA LYS A 214 10.73 -16.03 -24.97
C LYS A 214 11.92 -16.56 -25.78
N ASP A 215 12.87 -15.67 -26.10
CA ASP A 215 14.15 -16.02 -26.71
C ASP A 215 15.14 -16.55 -25.64
N LEU A 216 16.36 -16.89 -26.06
CA LEU A 216 17.38 -17.41 -25.14
C LEU A 216 17.73 -16.35 -24.09
N HIS A 217 17.53 -16.72 -22.82
CA HIS A 217 17.92 -15.88 -21.71
C HIS A 217 19.44 -15.90 -21.53
N THR A 218 20.03 -14.74 -21.28
CA THR A 218 21.45 -14.61 -20.94
C THR A 218 21.56 -13.70 -19.73
N GLU A 219 22.75 -13.56 -19.16
CA GLU A 219 23.03 -12.61 -18.10
C GLU A 219 22.76 -11.15 -18.47
N LYS A 220 22.64 -10.85 -19.78
CA LYS A 220 22.34 -9.51 -20.29
C LYS A 220 20.91 -9.05 -19.96
N SER A 221 20.04 -9.95 -19.55
CA SER A 221 18.71 -9.57 -19.04
C SER A 221 18.80 -8.90 -17.67
N ASP A 222 19.67 -9.39 -16.77
CA ASP A 222 19.91 -8.74 -15.47
C ASP A 222 20.47 -7.33 -15.68
N VAL A 223 21.30 -7.12 -16.72
CA VAL A 223 21.82 -5.78 -17.09
C VAL A 223 20.69 -4.84 -17.50
N TYR A 224 19.71 -5.33 -18.27
CA TYR A 224 18.52 -4.57 -18.63
C TYR A 224 17.70 -4.23 -17.38
N SER A 225 17.35 -5.23 -16.57
CA SER A 225 16.53 -5.06 -15.37
C SER A 225 17.20 -4.14 -14.33
N PHE A 226 18.52 -4.23 -14.20
CA PHE A 226 19.34 -3.31 -13.42
C PHE A 226 19.13 -1.87 -13.90
N SER A 227 19.31 -1.59 -15.19
CA SER A 227 19.17 -0.22 -15.71
C SER A 227 17.78 0.39 -15.54
N VAL A 228 16.72 -0.41 -15.68
CA VAL A 228 15.35 0.03 -15.40
C VAL A 228 15.20 0.38 -13.91
N SER A 229 15.73 -0.45 -13.01
CA SER A 229 15.69 -0.22 -11.57
C SER A 229 16.49 1.02 -11.15
N ILE A 230 17.63 1.29 -11.78
CA ILE A 230 18.44 2.49 -11.53
C ILE A 230 17.74 3.75 -12.07
N ASN A 231 17.10 3.68 -13.24
CA ASN A 231 16.34 4.81 -13.75
C ASN A 231 15.15 5.16 -12.83
N GLU A 232 14.47 4.16 -12.27
CA GLU A 232 13.43 4.36 -11.24
C GLU A 232 14.00 4.96 -9.95
N LEU A 233 15.16 4.50 -9.49
CA LEU A 233 15.86 5.10 -8.34
C LEU A 233 16.18 6.58 -8.57
N LEU A 234 16.61 6.95 -9.78
CA LEU A 234 16.97 8.33 -10.11
C LEU A 234 15.77 9.25 -10.32
N THR A 235 14.66 8.71 -10.84
CA THR A 235 13.47 9.50 -11.16
C THR A 235 12.46 9.53 -10.02
N GLY A 236 12.46 8.52 -9.14
CA GLY A 236 11.37 8.25 -8.21
C GLY A 236 10.07 7.83 -8.90
N VAL A 237 10.10 7.53 -10.21
CA VAL A 237 8.92 7.24 -11.03
C VAL A 237 8.96 5.77 -11.42
N VAL A 238 7.85 5.05 -11.18
CA VAL A 238 7.73 3.63 -11.63
C VAL A 238 7.87 3.59 -13.16
N PRO A 239 8.56 2.60 -13.76
CA PRO A 239 8.78 2.56 -15.21
C PRO A 239 7.51 2.56 -16.10
N TYR A 240 7.58 3.20 -17.29
CA TYR A 240 6.58 3.23 -18.40
C TYR A 240 5.25 3.93 -18.14
N THR A 241 5.35 5.02 -17.44
CA THR A 241 4.28 5.54 -16.60
C THR A 241 4.19 7.07 -16.74
N ASP A 242 5.27 7.60 -17.28
CA ASP A 242 5.64 8.91 -17.80
C ASP A 242 5.17 9.18 -19.26
N LEU A 243 4.75 8.17 -20.03
CA LEU A 243 4.30 8.29 -21.43
C LEU A 243 2.97 9.06 -21.64
N ARG A 244 2.48 9.78 -20.62
CA ARG A 244 1.36 10.72 -20.68
C ARG A 244 1.74 12.14 -20.28
N ALA A 245 3.03 12.51 -20.34
CA ALA A 245 3.50 13.84 -20.00
C ALA A 245 3.15 14.93 -21.05
N GLU A 246 1.86 15.11 -21.32
CA GLU A 246 1.27 16.42 -21.61
C GLU A 246 0.06 16.63 -20.68
N ALA A 247 0.29 16.59 -19.36
CA ALA A 247 -0.40 17.40 -18.33
C ALA A 247 0.04 16.99 -16.92
N GLN A 248 0.82 17.85 -16.28
CA GLN A 248 0.82 18.17 -14.84
C GLN A 248 0.60 17.04 -13.81
N ALA A 249 1.74 16.62 -13.23
CA ALA A 249 2.01 16.44 -11.80
C ALA A 249 1.06 15.61 -10.90
N HIS A 250 1.65 14.53 -10.35
CA HIS A 250 1.30 13.80 -9.12
C HIS A 250 -0.04 13.04 -9.11
N THR A 251 -0.07 11.89 -9.78
CA THR A 251 -0.82 10.71 -9.34
C THR A 251 -0.15 9.46 -9.90
N VAL A 252 -0.11 8.42 -9.08
CA VAL A 252 0.54 7.14 -9.33
C VAL A 252 -0.13 6.42 -10.52
N LEU A 253 0.37 6.70 -11.72
CA LEU A 253 0.94 5.67 -12.60
C LEU A 253 0.01 4.50 -12.98
N GLU A 254 -1.09 4.79 -13.67
CA GLU A 254 -1.86 3.78 -14.41
C GLU A 254 -1.26 3.53 -15.80
N MET A 255 -0.51 2.43 -15.93
CA MET A 255 -0.26 1.83 -17.23
C MET A 255 -1.55 1.18 -17.75
N ASN A 256 -2.15 1.71 -18.82
CA ASN A 256 -3.24 1.05 -19.56
C ASN A 256 -2.76 -0.03 -20.54
N TYR A 257 -1.52 -0.51 -20.41
CA TYR A 257 -1.04 -1.62 -21.21
C TYR A 257 -1.50 -2.94 -20.60
N THR A 258 -2.26 -3.74 -21.36
CA THR A 258 -2.33 -5.18 -21.11
C THR A 258 -0.93 -5.80 -21.21
N GLU A 259 -0.70 -6.95 -20.58
CA GLU A 259 0.56 -7.72 -20.69
C GLU A 259 1.01 -7.87 -22.16
N GLN A 260 0.06 -8.12 -23.07
CA GLN A 260 0.32 -8.23 -24.50
C GLN A 260 0.71 -6.90 -25.15
N GLN A 261 0.05 -5.80 -24.79
CA GLN A 261 0.34 -4.49 -25.36
C GLN A 261 1.68 -3.92 -24.85
N LEU A 262 2.00 -4.07 -23.55
CA LEU A 262 3.30 -3.64 -23.03
C LEU A 262 4.42 -4.48 -23.67
N THR A 263 4.21 -5.80 -23.73
CA THR A 263 5.14 -6.70 -24.41
C THR A 263 5.37 -6.24 -25.84
N ALA A 264 4.30 -6.01 -26.61
CA ALA A 264 4.40 -5.54 -27.99
C ALA A 264 5.14 -4.20 -28.11
N ALA A 265 4.85 -3.23 -27.24
CA ALA A 265 5.49 -1.91 -27.27
C ALA A 265 6.99 -1.97 -26.93
N VAL A 266 7.40 -2.74 -25.92
CA VAL A 266 8.82 -2.89 -25.54
C VAL A 266 9.60 -3.67 -26.59
N VAL A 267 8.98 -4.71 -27.16
CA VAL A 267 9.59 -5.65 -28.10
C VAL A 267 9.65 -5.11 -29.53
N SER A 268 8.54 -4.54 -30.00
CA SER A 268 8.33 -4.17 -31.41
C SER A 268 8.58 -2.69 -31.63
N ASP A 269 8.05 -1.85 -30.74
CA ASP A 269 8.13 -0.38 -30.88
C ASP A 269 9.37 0.20 -30.18
N GLY A 270 10.14 -0.64 -29.48
CA GLY A 270 11.36 -0.22 -28.78
C GLY A 270 11.09 0.69 -27.58
N LEU A 271 9.89 0.61 -26.98
CA LEU A 271 9.48 1.44 -25.86
C LEU A 271 10.47 1.32 -24.69
N ARG A 272 10.86 2.45 -24.10
CA ARG A 272 11.69 2.54 -22.89
C ARG A 272 11.07 3.54 -21.91
N PRO A 273 11.38 3.43 -20.60
CA PRO A 273 11.01 4.46 -19.63
C PRO A 273 11.64 5.80 -19.99
N VAL A 274 11.02 6.91 -19.58
CA VAL A 274 11.61 8.24 -19.70
C VAL A 274 12.88 8.27 -18.85
N LEU A 275 13.97 8.61 -19.51
CA LEU A 275 15.28 8.70 -18.90
C LEU A 275 15.33 9.91 -17.97
N ALA A 276 15.95 9.76 -16.80
CA ALA A 276 16.19 10.87 -15.89
C ALA A 276 16.86 12.06 -16.60
N THR A 277 16.39 13.29 -16.35
CA THR A 277 16.85 14.48 -17.07
C THR A 277 18.12 15.07 -16.45
N LYS A 278 18.89 15.81 -17.26
CA LYS A 278 20.08 16.55 -16.78
C LYS A 278 19.75 17.62 -15.74
N GLU A 279 18.50 18.07 -15.70
CA GLU A 279 17.99 19.08 -14.75
C GLU A 279 18.06 18.59 -13.30
N LEU A 280 18.08 17.27 -13.09
CA LEU A 280 18.30 16.62 -11.78
C LEU A 280 19.77 16.61 -11.33
N GLY A 281 20.67 17.27 -12.07
CA GLY A 281 22.11 17.29 -11.77
C GLY A 281 22.84 15.97 -12.03
N ILE A 282 22.21 15.04 -12.78
CA ILE A 282 22.74 13.70 -13.04
C ILE A 282 23.86 13.75 -14.09
N PRO A 283 25.02 13.09 -13.87
CA PRO A 283 26.10 13.03 -14.84
C PRO A 283 25.64 12.45 -16.18
N SER A 284 25.95 13.14 -17.28
CA SER A 284 25.59 12.70 -18.65
C SER A 284 26.13 11.30 -18.98
N ARG A 285 27.27 10.95 -18.40
CA ARG A 285 27.91 9.65 -18.54
C ARG A 285 27.10 8.53 -17.87
N LEU A 286 26.49 8.78 -16.70
CA LEU A 286 25.58 7.85 -16.05
C LEU A 286 24.33 7.60 -16.92
N LEU A 287 23.74 8.66 -17.46
CA LEU A 287 22.59 8.55 -18.36
C LEU A 287 22.92 7.74 -19.62
N SER A 288 24.09 7.96 -20.22
CA SER A 288 24.57 7.18 -21.37
C SER A 288 24.80 5.70 -21.03
N MET A 289 25.31 5.42 -19.82
CA MET A 289 25.49 4.05 -19.35
C MET A 289 24.13 3.34 -19.19
N ILE A 290 23.15 3.97 -18.54
CA ILE A 290 21.77 3.44 -18.41
C ILE A 290 21.20 3.14 -19.80
N GLN A 291 21.40 4.06 -20.76
CA GLN A 291 20.92 3.88 -22.12
C GLN A 291 21.54 2.68 -22.85
N LYS A 292 22.82 2.40 -22.63
CA LYS A 292 23.47 1.21 -23.19
C LYS A 292 22.99 -0.07 -22.52
N CYS A 293 22.71 -0.03 -21.22
CA CYS A 293 22.28 -1.20 -20.45
C CYS A 293 20.87 -1.70 -20.83
N TRP A 294 19.96 -0.85 -21.28
CA TRP A 294 18.63 -1.27 -21.76
C TRP A 294 18.50 -1.39 -23.29
N ASP A 295 19.60 -1.56 -24.02
CA ASP A 295 19.57 -1.73 -25.49
C ASP A 295 18.67 -2.91 -25.89
N ALA A 296 17.97 -2.78 -27.02
CA ALA A 296 17.10 -3.85 -27.52
C ALA A 296 17.87 -5.13 -27.85
N ASN A 297 19.11 -5.01 -28.31
CA ASN A 297 20.00 -6.13 -28.58
C ASN A 297 20.84 -6.46 -27.32
N PRO A 298 20.72 -7.66 -26.74
CA PRO A 298 21.49 -8.02 -25.55
C PRO A 298 23.01 -7.97 -25.76
N ASN A 299 23.49 -8.15 -27.00
CA ASN A 299 24.92 -8.10 -27.33
C ASN A 299 25.52 -6.69 -27.25
N HIS A 300 24.70 -5.64 -27.31
CA HIS A 300 25.17 -4.25 -27.18
C HIS A 300 25.25 -3.79 -25.72
N ARG A 301 24.58 -4.50 -24.81
CA ARG A 301 24.60 -4.18 -23.39
C ARG A 301 25.99 -4.51 -22.83
N PRO A 302 26.57 -3.66 -21.96
CA PRO A 302 27.87 -3.93 -21.31
C PRO A 302 27.83 -5.16 -20.38
N SER A 303 28.98 -5.67 -19.94
CA SER A 303 29.03 -6.59 -18.79
C SER A 303 28.97 -5.81 -17.47
N PHE A 304 28.74 -6.47 -16.34
CA PHE A 304 28.88 -5.79 -15.05
C PHE A 304 30.33 -5.37 -14.73
N ASP A 305 31.34 -6.01 -15.33
CA ASP A 305 32.73 -5.51 -15.24
C ASP A 305 32.86 -4.15 -15.92
N ASP A 306 32.30 -3.99 -17.12
CA ASP A 306 32.30 -2.71 -17.83
C ASP A 306 31.50 -1.65 -17.08
N ILE A 307 30.34 -2.02 -16.50
CA ILE A 307 29.47 -1.12 -15.72
C ILE A 307 30.19 -0.63 -14.46
N VAL A 308 30.84 -1.52 -13.71
CA VAL A 308 31.58 -1.16 -12.49
C VAL A 308 32.73 -0.21 -12.83
N ASN A 309 33.51 -0.50 -13.88
CA ASN A 309 34.59 0.37 -14.33
C ASN A 309 34.08 1.77 -14.75
N GLU A 310 32.95 1.84 -15.44
CA GLU A 310 32.34 3.09 -15.86
C GLU A 310 31.81 3.90 -14.65
N LEU A 311 31.23 3.23 -13.65
CA LEU A 311 30.75 3.86 -12.42
C LEU A 311 31.91 4.37 -11.56
N ASP A 312 33.01 3.62 -11.45
CA ASP A 312 34.20 4.07 -10.71
C ASP A 312 34.72 5.39 -11.30
N PHE A 313 34.79 5.48 -12.64
CA PHE A 313 35.15 6.72 -13.33
C PHE A 313 34.17 7.88 -13.07
N ILE A 314 32.86 7.62 -13.04
CA ILE A 314 31.84 8.65 -12.72
C ILE A 314 32.00 9.14 -11.28
N MET A 315 32.28 8.24 -10.33
CA MET A 315 32.46 8.59 -8.93
C MET A 315 33.74 9.40 -8.68
N GLU A 316 34.87 9.02 -9.28
CA GLU A 316 36.13 9.77 -9.19
C GLU A 316 35.98 11.22 -9.68
N GLN A 317 35.27 11.43 -10.79
CA GLN A 317 35.01 12.78 -11.31
C GLN A 317 34.09 13.61 -10.41
N SER A 318 33.17 12.97 -9.69
CA SER A 318 32.27 13.67 -8.76
C SER A 318 32.98 14.16 -7.49
N GLU A 319 34.05 13.48 -7.06
CA GLU A 319 34.86 13.87 -5.90
C GLU A 319 35.80 15.05 -6.22
N LEU A 320 36.32 15.14 -7.45
CA LEU A 320 37.19 16.23 -7.93
C LEU A 320 36.49 17.60 -8.04
N THR A 321 35.16 17.65 -8.02
CA THR A 321 34.35 18.88 -8.11
C THR A 321 33.97 19.50 -6.76
N LYS A 322 34.44 18.96 -5.63
CA LYS A 322 34.25 19.60 -4.31
C LYS A 322 35.27 20.75 -4.13
N PRO A 323 34.86 21.99 -3.79
CA PRO A 323 35.80 23.06 -3.50
C PRO A 323 36.61 22.71 -2.24
N GLU A 324 37.93 22.62 -2.36
CA GLU A 324 38.85 22.39 -1.24
C GLU A 324 38.86 23.57 -0.26
N ASP A 325 39.02 23.21 1.01
CA ASP A 325 39.12 24.07 2.19
C ASP A 325 40.09 25.26 2.07
N MET A 326 39.65 26.43 2.52
CA MET A 326 40.53 27.55 2.90
C MET A 326 40.42 27.82 4.40
N HIS A 327 41.31 27.20 5.18
CA HIS A 327 41.57 27.58 6.56
C HIS A 327 42.71 28.61 6.66
N THR A 328 42.43 29.67 7.43
CA THR A 328 43.32 30.55 8.24
C THR A 328 44.16 31.66 7.57
N ARG A 329 43.77 32.93 7.85
CA ARG A 329 44.56 33.90 8.67
C ARG A 329 43.73 35.15 9.08
N PRO A 330 44.09 35.85 10.18
CA PRO A 330 43.21 36.77 10.92
C PRO A 330 43.46 38.28 10.69
N CYS A 331 42.57 39.12 11.27
CA CYS A 331 42.59 40.60 11.43
C CYS A 331 42.29 41.42 10.16
N ASN A 332 41.51 42.52 10.12
CA ASN A 332 40.94 43.41 11.15
C ASN A 332 40.03 44.49 10.48
N LEU A 333 39.10 45.08 11.27
CA LEU A 333 38.50 46.44 11.18
C LEU A 333 37.24 46.73 10.31
N LEU A 334 36.11 46.88 11.05
CA LEU A 334 35.07 47.95 11.08
C LEU A 334 34.36 48.32 9.75
N VAL A 335 33.04 48.48 9.65
CA VAL A 335 32.08 49.28 10.46
C VAL A 335 30.63 48.77 10.18
N ASP A 336 29.76 48.83 11.19
CA ASP A 336 28.32 48.59 11.14
C ASP A 336 27.54 49.45 10.13
N GLN A 337 26.59 48.86 9.39
CA GLN A 337 25.23 49.39 9.15
C GLN A 337 24.25 48.24 8.76
N PRO A 338 22.95 48.33 9.12
CA PRO A 338 21.98 47.24 8.97
C PRO A 338 21.45 47.16 7.54
N VAL A 339 21.54 45.98 6.92
CA VAL A 339 21.01 45.73 5.57
C VAL A 339 19.65 45.05 5.66
N GLU A 340 18.66 45.71 5.06
CA GLU A 340 17.31 45.21 4.80
C GLU A 340 17.35 43.85 4.08
N LYS A 341 16.57 42.90 4.60
CA LYS A 341 16.31 41.61 3.95
C LYS A 341 15.54 41.85 2.66
N ILE A 342 16.18 41.59 1.52
CA ILE A 342 15.49 41.38 0.25
C ILE A 342 15.20 39.88 0.15
N ASP A 343 13.94 39.53 0.40
CA ASP A 343 13.37 38.21 0.17
C ASP A 343 13.33 37.90 -1.33
N HIS A 344 14.10 36.88 -1.74
CA HIS A 344 13.81 36.12 -2.95
C HIS A 344 13.88 34.63 -2.64
N PHE A 345 12.93 34.16 -1.82
CA PHE A 345 12.48 32.77 -1.85
C PHE A 345 11.43 32.64 -2.96
N GLN A 346 11.82 32.09 -4.12
CA GLN A 346 10.84 31.53 -5.05
C GLN A 346 10.39 30.17 -4.49
N SER A 347 9.16 30.18 -3.99
CA SER A 347 8.44 29.07 -3.38
C SER A 347 8.24 27.89 -4.35
N TYR A 348 8.74 26.71 -3.99
CA TYR A 348 8.17 25.44 -4.45
C TYR A 348 6.79 25.30 -3.79
N GLN A 349 5.74 25.10 -4.60
CA GLN A 349 4.36 24.94 -4.12
C GLN A 349 4.11 23.48 -3.77
N ASP A 350 4.03 23.17 -2.47
CA ASP A 350 3.54 21.88 -1.96
C ASP A 350 2.08 21.66 -2.42
N SER A 351 1.80 20.55 -3.09
CA SER A 351 0.42 20.09 -3.30
C SER A 351 -0.18 19.68 -1.95
N LEU A 352 -1.33 20.27 -1.60
CA LEU A 352 -1.97 20.07 -0.30
C LEU A 352 -2.45 18.62 -0.14
N ASN A 353 -1.89 17.90 0.85
CA ASN A 353 -2.34 16.56 1.24
C ASN A 353 -3.52 16.66 2.23
N TRP A 354 -4.72 16.25 1.81
CA TRP A 354 -5.95 16.36 2.59
C TRP A 354 -6.00 15.44 3.80
N PHE A 355 -5.34 14.28 3.72
CA PHE A 355 -5.14 13.41 4.88
C PHE A 355 -4.28 14.10 5.95
N THR A 356 -3.20 14.78 5.55
CA THR A 356 -2.38 15.57 6.48
C THR A 356 -3.15 16.74 7.07
N GLN A 357 -3.99 17.43 6.29
CA GLN A 357 -4.85 18.49 6.83
C GLN A 357 -5.88 17.95 7.83
N GLY A 358 -6.47 16.78 7.56
CA GLY A 358 -7.33 16.08 8.52
C GLY A 358 -6.58 15.71 9.79
N GLU A 359 -5.31 15.31 9.70
CA GLU A 359 -4.45 15.03 10.86
C GLU A 359 -4.08 16.30 11.65
N LEU A 360 -3.77 17.40 10.98
CA LEU A 360 -3.50 18.68 11.63
C LEU A 360 -4.73 19.20 12.38
N PHE A 361 -5.91 19.13 11.75
CA PHE A 361 -7.18 19.41 12.40
C PHE A 361 -7.40 18.49 13.61
N ALA A 362 -7.19 17.18 13.46
CA ALA A 362 -7.29 16.22 14.55
C ALA A 362 -6.39 16.59 15.75
N ARG A 363 -5.12 16.95 15.51
CA ARG A 363 -4.17 17.38 16.56
C ARG A 363 -4.66 18.64 17.28
N SER A 364 -5.20 19.62 16.55
CA SER A 364 -5.77 20.83 17.14
C SER A 364 -7.02 20.56 17.98
N ALA A 365 -7.87 19.62 17.55
CA ALA A 365 -9.05 19.21 18.29
C ALA A 365 -8.69 18.44 19.57
N SER A 366 -7.62 17.64 19.56
CA SER A 366 -7.13 16.90 20.74
C SER A 366 -6.44 17.79 21.79
N SER A 367 -5.78 18.88 21.38
CA SER A 367 -5.07 19.79 22.31
C SER A 367 -5.99 20.56 23.27
N ALA A 368 -7.31 20.55 23.04
CA ALA A 368 -8.29 21.27 23.85
C ALA A 368 -8.78 20.50 25.11
N CYS A 369 -8.37 19.24 25.33
CA CYS A 369 -8.89 18.41 26.41
C CYS A 369 -7.83 18.02 27.45
N TYR A 370 -7.58 18.91 28.42
CA TYR A 370 -7.05 18.53 29.73
C TYR A 370 -7.70 19.38 30.82
N SER A 371 -8.80 18.90 31.39
CA SER A 371 -9.13 19.01 32.81
C SER A 371 -10.56 18.51 33.10
N ASN A 372 -10.66 17.47 33.94
CA ASN A 372 -11.83 17.03 34.71
C ASN A 372 -13.16 16.82 33.95
N MET A 373 -13.39 15.69 33.27
CA MET A 373 -14.70 15.42 32.63
C MET A 373 -15.17 13.96 32.66
N ARG A 374 -16.50 13.81 32.80
CA ARG A 374 -17.27 12.57 32.97
C ARG A 374 -17.28 11.72 31.69
N THR A 375 -17.10 10.42 31.82
CA THR A 375 -17.30 9.46 30.71
C THR A 375 -18.79 9.23 30.45
N TRP A 376 -19.15 8.78 29.24
CA TRP A 376 -20.50 8.27 28.88
C TRP A 376 -21.01 7.15 29.82
N CYS A 377 -20.17 6.68 30.74
CA CYS A 377 -20.42 5.65 31.73
C CYS A 377 -21.14 6.13 33.00
N GLU A 378 -21.01 7.40 33.41
CA GLU A 378 -21.50 7.86 34.73
C GLU A 378 -23.03 8.01 34.84
N SER A 379 -23.78 7.92 33.73
CA SER A 379 -25.25 7.99 33.76
C SER A 379 -25.95 6.63 33.76
N CYS A 380 -25.22 5.52 33.78
CA CYS A 380 -25.77 4.16 33.64
C CYS A 380 -25.16 3.21 34.68
N ASP A 381 -25.64 3.29 35.92
CA ASP A 381 -25.38 2.37 37.05
C ASP A 381 -26.30 1.13 37.04
N GLU A 382 -26.89 0.78 35.89
CA GLU A 382 -27.72 -0.43 35.79
C GLU A 382 -26.89 -1.67 35.42
N PRO A 383 -27.09 -2.82 36.09
CA PRO A 383 -26.41 -4.06 35.74
C PRO A 383 -26.74 -4.46 34.30
N MET A 384 -25.71 -4.71 33.49
CA MET A 384 -25.87 -5.08 32.08
C MET A 384 -25.99 -6.59 31.89
N ASP A 385 -27.06 -7.03 31.22
CA ASP A 385 -27.33 -8.43 30.88
C ASP A 385 -26.44 -8.98 29.75
N TYR A 386 -25.87 -8.11 28.91
CA TYR A 386 -25.09 -8.51 27.74
C TYR A 386 -23.91 -7.57 27.48
N ARG A 387 -22.74 -8.15 27.21
CA ARG A 387 -21.54 -7.42 26.77
C ARG A 387 -21.02 -8.07 25.48
N PRO A 388 -20.98 -7.33 24.35
CA PRO A 388 -20.49 -7.89 23.10
C PRO A 388 -18.97 -8.12 23.17
N ILE A 389 -18.51 -9.21 22.56
CA ILE A 389 -17.08 -9.49 22.39
C ILE A 389 -16.78 -9.31 20.90
N LEU A 390 -15.97 -8.29 20.61
CA LEU A 390 -15.79 -7.78 19.26
C LEU A 390 -14.54 -8.36 18.61
N SER A 391 -14.70 -8.81 17.37
CA SER A 391 -13.58 -9.00 16.42
C SER A 391 -13.99 -8.40 15.08
N TRP A 392 -13.04 -7.81 14.36
CA TRP A 392 -13.36 -7.03 13.17
C TRP A 392 -12.33 -7.23 12.07
N GLY A 393 -12.74 -6.91 10.86
CA GLY A 393 -11.88 -6.94 9.69
C GLY A 393 -12.45 -6.06 8.60
N SER A 394 -11.59 -5.44 7.83
CA SER A 394 -11.98 -4.60 6.70
C SER A 394 -11.26 -5.04 5.43
N TYR A 395 -11.88 -4.74 4.31
CA TYR A 395 -11.26 -4.90 3.00
C TYR A 395 -11.78 -3.81 2.09
N ALA A 396 -10.87 -3.20 1.34
CA ALA A 396 -11.17 -2.12 0.41
C ALA A 396 -10.53 -2.43 -0.94
N THR A 397 -11.23 -2.13 -2.03
CA THR A 397 -10.74 -2.31 -3.40
C THR A 397 -11.32 -1.25 -4.31
N CYS A 398 -10.50 -0.77 -5.24
CA CYS A 398 -10.89 0.20 -6.26
C CYS A 398 -11.98 -0.33 -7.22
N GLY A 399 -12.25 -1.64 -7.19
CA GLY A 399 -13.24 -2.27 -8.07
C GLY A 399 -12.89 -2.05 -9.55
N ARG A 400 -13.80 -1.41 -10.29
CA ARG A 400 -13.60 -1.04 -11.70
C ARG A 400 -13.38 0.46 -11.93
N ARG A 401 -13.38 1.29 -10.88
CA ARG A 401 -13.03 2.73 -10.96
C ARG A 401 -11.52 2.90 -11.18
N GLU A 402 -11.14 4.08 -11.68
CA GLU A 402 -9.74 4.47 -11.92
C GLU A 402 -9.03 4.86 -10.61
N THR A 403 -9.73 5.59 -9.76
CA THR A 403 -9.28 6.10 -8.46
C THR A 403 -9.97 5.40 -7.29
N MET A 404 -9.26 5.27 -6.16
CA MET A 404 -9.83 4.84 -4.88
C MET A 404 -10.17 6.09 -4.06
N GLU A 405 -11.42 6.53 -4.16
CA GLU A 405 -11.99 7.68 -3.45
C GLU A 405 -12.54 7.26 -2.08
N ASP A 406 -12.87 5.98 -1.91
CA ASP A 406 -13.22 5.38 -0.64
C ASP A 406 -12.06 5.36 0.37
N THR A 407 -12.37 5.57 1.65
CA THR A 407 -11.49 5.28 2.77
C THR A 407 -12.30 4.86 4.01
N HIS A 408 -11.62 4.41 5.06
CA HIS A 408 -12.27 3.98 6.30
C HIS A 408 -11.37 4.18 7.52
N PHE A 409 -11.96 4.23 8.70
CA PHE A 409 -11.23 4.12 9.97
C PHE A 409 -11.78 2.96 10.81
N ILE A 410 -10.88 2.40 11.61
CA ILE A 410 -11.20 1.46 12.68
C ILE A 410 -10.52 1.97 13.93
N LEU A 411 -11.31 2.29 14.95
CA LEU A 411 -10.83 2.86 16.19
C LEU A 411 -11.28 1.99 17.37
N PRO A 412 -10.51 0.93 17.69
CA PRO A 412 -10.77 0.13 18.87
C PRO A 412 -10.37 0.93 20.11
N HIS A 413 -11.14 0.77 21.19
CA HIS A 413 -10.89 1.41 22.48
C HIS A 413 -10.86 2.95 22.39
N LEU A 414 -11.93 3.52 21.85
CA LEU A 414 -12.15 4.97 21.81
C LEU A 414 -11.97 5.55 23.22
N CYS A 415 -11.27 6.67 23.34
CA CYS A 415 -10.98 7.33 24.62
C CYS A 415 -10.17 6.46 25.62
N ASN A 416 -9.42 5.45 25.15
CA ASN A 416 -8.74 4.44 25.97
C ASN A 416 -9.68 3.55 26.81
N GLU A 417 -10.98 3.56 26.50
CA GLU A 417 -11.98 2.76 27.19
C GLU A 417 -12.18 1.43 26.47
N LYS A 418 -12.06 0.31 27.18
CA LYS A 418 -12.14 -1.04 26.60
C LYS A 418 -13.52 -1.39 26.02
N GLU A 419 -14.54 -0.60 26.31
CA GLU A 419 -15.93 -0.84 25.93
C GLU A 419 -16.45 0.08 24.82
N PHE A 420 -15.61 0.97 24.26
CA PHE A 420 -15.99 1.90 23.21
C PHE A 420 -15.29 1.58 21.89
N TYR A 421 -16.06 1.41 20.82
CA TYR A 421 -15.56 1.04 19.50
C TYR A 421 -16.18 1.93 18.45
N ALA A 422 -15.37 2.47 17.54
CA ALA A 422 -15.87 3.26 16.42
C ALA A 422 -15.34 2.71 15.10
N PHE A 423 -16.22 2.62 14.11
CA PHE A 423 -15.93 2.20 12.75
C PHE A 423 -16.55 3.21 11.80
N GLY A 424 -15.90 3.51 10.68
CA GLY A 424 -16.49 4.40 9.69
C GLY A 424 -15.97 4.16 8.29
N ILE A 425 -16.85 4.32 7.30
CA ILE A 425 -16.54 4.26 5.87
C ILE A 425 -16.92 5.62 5.28
N PHE A 426 -16.06 6.13 4.41
CA PHE A 426 -16.28 7.32 3.60
C PHE A 426 -16.11 6.92 2.16
N ASP A 427 -17.11 7.18 1.34
CA ASP A 427 -17.07 6.92 -0.08
C ASP A 427 -17.08 8.27 -0.80
N GLY A 428 -15.95 8.55 -1.44
CA GLY A 428 -15.64 9.85 -2.01
C GLY A 428 -16.24 10.00 -3.40
N HIS A 429 -16.66 11.22 -3.72
CA HIS A 429 -17.09 11.58 -5.06
C HIS A 429 -16.52 12.93 -5.46
N ARG A 430 -16.26 13.09 -6.76
CA ARG A 430 -15.55 14.26 -7.32
C ARG A 430 -14.11 14.35 -6.73
N GLY A 431 -13.53 13.20 -6.41
CA GLY A 431 -12.18 13.04 -5.84
C GLY A 431 -12.19 12.61 -4.36
N ALA A 432 -11.05 12.12 -3.89
CA ALA A 432 -10.89 11.52 -2.56
C ALA A 432 -10.78 12.54 -1.39
N ALA A 433 -10.61 13.84 -1.68
CA ALA A 433 -10.21 14.85 -0.69
C ALA A 433 -11.11 14.93 0.55
N ALA A 434 -12.43 14.92 0.35
CA ALA A 434 -13.39 14.99 1.45
C ALA A 434 -13.36 13.72 2.31
N ALA A 435 -13.23 12.55 1.66
CA ALA A 435 -13.15 11.25 2.32
C ALA A 435 -11.84 11.11 3.12
N GLU A 436 -10.70 11.47 2.53
CA GLU A 436 -9.38 11.47 3.18
C GLU A 436 -9.34 12.36 4.42
N PHE A 437 -9.80 13.61 4.31
CA PHE A 437 -9.89 14.54 5.44
C PHE A 437 -10.79 13.96 6.55
N SER A 438 -11.97 13.45 6.17
CA SER A 438 -12.97 12.93 7.11
C SER A 438 -12.50 11.68 7.86
N SER A 439 -11.68 10.83 7.22
CA SER A 439 -11.10 9.63 7.83
C SER A 439 -10.24 9.92 9.06
N ARG A 440 -9.71 11.14 9.17
CA ARG A 440 -8.91 11.62 10.31
C ARG A 440 -9.72 12.55 11.22
N ALA A 441 -10.52 13.43 10.64
CA ALA A 441 -11.28 14.43 11.39
C ALA A 441 -12.44 13.82 12.21
N VAL A 442 -13.27 12.95 11.63
CA VAL A 442 -14.41 12.34 12.34
C VAL A 442 -13.97 11.58 13.60
N PRO A 443 -13.01 10.64 13.55
CA PRO A 443 -12.59 9.94 14.76
C PRO A 443 -11.96 10.87 15.81
N ALA A 444 -11.23 11.90 15.39
CA ALA A 444 -10.62 12.86 16.32
C ALA A 444 -11.67 13.73 17.02
N VAL A 445 -12.68 14.21 16.29
CA VAL A 445 -13.80 14.96 16.89
C VAL A 445 -14.58 14.05 17.84
N LEU A 446 -14.87 12.81 17.46
CA LEU A 446 -15.51 11.83 18.35
C LEU A 446 -14.71 11.61 19.64
N GLN A 447 -13.39 11.48 19.56
CA GLN A 447 -12.53 11.38 20.75
C GLN A 447 -12.63 12.62 21.64
N SER A 448 -12.62 13.83 21.05
CA SER A 448 -12.75 15.08 21.82
C SER A 448 -14.13 15.25 22.47
N LEU A 449 -15.19 14.73 21.83
CA LEU A 449 -16.57 14.83 22.30
C LEU A 449 -16.99 13.67 23.22
N GLY A 450 -16.14 12.65 23.37
CA GLY A 450 -16.32 11.45 24.18
C GLY A 450 -16.64 11.70 25.67
N PHE A 451 -16.54 12.96 26.12
CA PHE A 451 -16.62 13.36 27.51
C PHE A 451 -17.62 14.51 27.79
N MET A 452 -18.39 14.98 26.78
CA MET A 452 -19.30 16.13 26.94
C MET A 452 -20.70 15.99 26.32
N ALA A 453 -20.97 15.00 25.45
CA ALA A 453 -22.25 14.85 24.73
C ALA A 453 -22.89 13.47 24.94
N SER A 454 -24.13 13.23 24.46
CA SER A 454 -24.62 11.85 24.27
C SER A 454 -23.90 11.20 23.08
N PRO A 455 -23.75 9.86 23.00
CA PRO A 455 -23.10 9.21 21.86
C PRO A 455 -23.71 9.58 20.49
N ALA A 456 -25.04 9.70 20.43
CA ALA A 456 -25.76 10.16 19.25
C ALA A 456 -25.42 11.62 18.88
N ASN A 457 -25.43 12.54 19.85
CA ASN A 457 -25.09 13.93 19.60
C ASN A 457 -23.61 14.10 19.23
N ALA A 458 -22.73 13.27 19.80
CA ALA A 458 -21.31 13.26 19.45
C ALA A 458 -21.09 12.87 17.98
N LEU A 459 -21.85 11.89 17.47
CA LEU A 459 -21.83 11.51 16.05
C LEU A 459 -22.32 12.65 15.14
N VAL A 460 -23.45 13.28 15.48
CA VAL A 460 -23.98 14.42 14.73
C VAL A 460 -22.95 15.55 14.67
N GLU A 461 -22.40 15.94 15.82
CA GLU A 461 -21.42 17.01 15.92
C GLU A 461 -20.11 16.67 15.23
N ALA A 462 -19.68 15.39 15.26
CA ALA A 462 -18.49 14.94 14.53
C ALA A 462 -18.62 15.13 13.03
N PHE A 463 -19.79 14.85 12.45
CA PHE A 463 -20.04 15.03 11.02
C PHE A 463 -20.12 16.52 10.67
N LEU A 464 -20.87 17.31 11.44
CA LEU A 464 -21.04 18.75 11.19
C LEU A 464 -19.75 19.55 11.35
N ARG A 465 -18.94 19.27 12.40
CA ARG A 465 -17.64 19.93 12.59
C ARG A 465 -16.64 19.54 11.52
N THR A 466 -16.65 18.27 11.10
CA THR A 466 -15.78 17.80 10.02
C THR A 466 -16.11 18.50 8.71
N ASP A 467 -17.40 18.59 8.35
CA ASP A 467 -17.85 19.31 7.14
C ASP A 467 -17.44 20.78 7.16
N GLU A 468 -17.70 21.47 8.26
CA GLU A 468 -17.34 22.89 8.39
C GLU A 468 -15.83 23.11 8.35
N ALA A 469 -15.04 22.24 8.98
CA ALA A 469 -13.58 22.30 8.95
C ALA A 469 -13.04 22.04 7.54
N PHE A 470 -13.51 20.99 6.88
CA PHE A 470 -13.11 20.66 5.52
C PHE A 470 -13.39 21.80 4.54
N ARG A 471 -14.61 22.37 4.59
CA ARG A 471 -14.99 23.49 3.71
C ARG A 471 -14.14 24.73 3.96
N LYS A 472 -13.81 25.04 5.23
CA LYS A 472 -12.90 26.14 5.58
C LYS A 472 -11.50 25.94 5.02
N GLU A 473 -10.95 24.74 5.15
CA GLU A 473 -9.63 24.41 4.59
C GLU A 473 -9.64 24.47 3.06
N LEU A 474 -10.69 23.96 2.41
CA LEU A 474 -10.89 24.06 0.97
C LEU A 474 -10.96 25.50 0.49
N ASP A 475 -11.69 26.36 1.20
CA ASP A 475 -11.76 27.78 0.87
C ASP A 475 -10.45 28.53 1.12
N SER A 476 -9.71 28.15 2.18
CA SER A 476 -8.36 28.68 2.46
C SER A 476 -7.39 28.31 1.33
N TYR A 477 -7.40 27.03 0.91
CA TYR A 477 -6.59 26.52 -0.20
C TYR A 477 -6.90 27.23 -1.52
N ARG A 478 -8.18 27.43 -1.83
CA ARG A 478 -8.62 28.17 -3.03
C ARG A 478 -8.17 29.64 -3.03
N LYS A 479 -8.01 30.25 -1.86
CA LYS A 479 -7.58 31.65 -1.70
C LYS A 479 -6.06 31.81 -1.71
N SER A 480 -5.29 30.80 -1.29
CA SER A 480 -3.85 30.90 -1.06
C SER A 480 -2.98 30.56 -2.28
N ASN A 481 -3.47 29.83 -3.30
CA ASN A 481 -2.67 29.46 -4.47
C ASN A 481 -3.43 29.59 -5.82
N ARG A 482 -2.65 29.81 -6.88
CA ARG A 482 -3.03 29.85 -8.32
C ARG A 482 -3.73 28.56 -8.78
N CYS A 483 -4.97 28.34 -8.37
CA CYS A 483 -5.75 27.16 -8.76
C CYS A 483 -6.29 27.32 -10.20
N MET A 484 -6.04 26.32 -11.05
CA MET A 484 -6.65 26.24 -12.40
C MET A 484 -8.10 25.73 -12.37
N GLN A 485 -8.59 25.24 -11.22
CA GLN A 485 -9.95 24.71 -11.03
C GLN A 485 -10.69 25.41 -9.88
N LYS A 486 -11.21 26.62 -10.15
CA LYS A 486 -12.01 27.38 -9.17
C LYS A 486 -13.32 26.68 -8.77
N ASP A 487 -13.81 25.76 -9.60
CA ASP A 487 -15.09 25.07 -9.45
C ASP A 487 -14.95 23.61 -8.95
N TRP A 488 -13.88 23.27 -8.24
CA TRP A 488 -13.65 21.92 -7.70
C TRP A 488 -14.19 21.75 -6.29
N HIS A 489 -15.35 21.10 -6.12
CA HIS A 489 -16.03 20.89 -4.83
C HIS A 489 -16.13 19.39 -4.49
N PRO A 490 -15.06 18.75 -4.00
CA PRO A 490 -15.09 17.35 -3.60
C PRO A 490 -16.09 17.11 -2.46
N GLY A 491 -16.67 15.91 -2.42
CA GLY A 491 -17.58 15.48 -1.36
C GLY A 491 -17.40 14.00 -1.05
N CYS A 492 -18.01 13.54 0.04
CA CYS A 492 -18.08 12.12 0.35
C CYS A 492 -19.36 11.76 1.11
N THR A 493 -19.85 10.56 0.85
CA THR A 493 -20.80 9.88 1.72
C THR A 493 -20.07 9.38 2.97
N ALA A 494 -20.80 9.12 4.04
CA ALA A 494 -20.19 8.65 5.28
C ALA A 494 -21.17 7.83 6.09
N ILE A 495 -20.71 6.67 6.55
CA ILE A 495 -21.41 5.88 7.55
C ILE A 495 -20.48 5.56 8.71
N ALA A 496 -20.92 5.81 9.93
CA ALA A 496 -20.15 5.55 11.13
C ALA A 496 -20.96 4.76 12.16
N ALA A 497 -20.35 3.72 12.74
CA ALA A 497 -20.92 2.94 13.82
C ALA A 497 -20.13 3.21 15.11
N LEU A 498 -20.82 3.58 16.17
CA LEU A 498 -20.28 3.78 17.51
C LEU A 498 -20.95 2.78 18.46
N ILE A 499 -20.15 1.89 19.04
CA ILE A 499 -20.59 0.94 20.06
C ILE A 499 -20.13 1.46 21.41
N VAL A 500 -21.08 1.70 22.30
CA VAL A 500 -20.87 2.11 23.70
C VAL A 500 -21.52 1.05 24.57
N ARG A 501 -20.70 0.19 25.20
CA ARG A 501 -21.17 -0.98 25.95
C ARG A 501 -22.03 -1.90 25.06
N ASN A 502 -23.34 -2.01 25.33
CA ASN A 502 -24.29 -2.80 24.54
C ASN A 502 -25.16 -1.94 23.61
N LYS A 503 -24.89 -0.64 23.47
CA LYS A 503 -25.62 0.22 22.55
C LYS A 503 -24.82 0.45 21.28
N LEU A 504 -25.47 0.28 20.14
CA LEU A 504 -24.95 0.56 18.81
C LEU A 504 -25.66 1.79 18.25
N PHE A 505 -24.89 2.81 17.87
CA PHE A 505 -25.35 4.01 17.19
C PHE A 505 -24.77 4.01 15.79
N VAL A 506 -25.62 4.11 14.76
CA VAL A 506 -25.18 4.24 13.36
C VAL A 506 -25.60 5.61 12.84
N ALA A 507 -24.61 6.40 12.41
CA ALA A 507 -24.79 7.67 11.73
C ALA A 507 -24.59 7.49 10.22
N ASN A 508 -25.56 7.91 9.40
CA ASN A 508 -25.48 7.79 7.95
C ASN A 508 -25.72 9.13 7.22
N ILE A 509 -24.90 9.40 6.22
CA ILE A 509 -25.14 10.38 5.14
C ILE A 509 -24.75 9.73 3.80
N GLY A 510 -25.57 9.93 2.77
CA GLY A 510 -25.40 9.28 1.46
C GLY A 510 -25.93 7.85 1.41
N ASP A 511 -25.31 7.02 0.57
CA ASP A 511 -25.76 5.68 0.16
C ASP A 511 -24.81 4.53 0.56
N CYS A 512 -23.80 4.82 1.38
CA CYS A 512 -23.22 3.79 2.24
C CYS A 512 -24.31 3.13 3.11
N ARG A 513 -24.18 1.81 3.37
CA ARG A 513 -25.15 1.10 4.23
C ARG A 513 -24.52 0.24 5.31
N ALA A 514 -25.28 0.10 6.41
CA ALA A 514 -24.96 -0.80 7.52
C ALA A 514 -26.13 -1.73 7.82
N ILE A 515 -25.81 -2.99 8.11
CA ILE A 515 -26.78 -4.02 8.53
C ILE A 515 -26.29 -4.78 9.76
N LEU A 516 -27.23 -5.17 10.61
CA LEU A 516 -27.01 -6.07 11.74
C LEU A 516 -27.60 -7.44 11.43
N CYS A 517 -26.83 -8.51 11.65
CA CYS A 517 -27.36 -9.87 11.63
C CYS A 517 -27.84 -10.26 13.02
N ARG A 518 -29.16 -10.38 13.20
CA ARG A 518 -29.80 -10.85 14.44
C ARG A 518 -30.55 -12.14 14.18
N ALA A 519 -30.23 -13.19 14.93
CA ALA A 519 -30.82 -14.51 14.79
C ALA A 519 -30.83 -14.99 13.30
N GLY A 520 -29.74 -14.73 12.59
CA GLY A 520 -29.59 -15.09 11.18
C GLY A 520 -30.32 -14.20 10.16
N ASN A 521 -30.98 -13.11 10.57
CA ASN A 521 -31.74 -12.21 9.70
C ASN A 521 -31.10 -10.82 9.59
N PRO A 522 -31.18 -10.14 8.43
CA PRO A 522 -30.64 -8.80 8.24
C PRO A 522 -31.60 -7.75 8.80
N ILE A 523 -31.08 -6.88 9.66
CA ILE A 523 -31.75 -5.67 10.15
C ILE A 523 -31.00 -4.47 9.56
N ALA A 524 -31.69 -3.63 8.78
CA ALA A 524 -31.09 -2.41 8.25
C ALA A 524 -30.87 -1.38 9.38
N LEU A 525 -29.66 -0.83 9.46
CA LEU A 525 -29.29 0.21 10.43
C LEU A 525 -29.15 1.61 9.80
N SER A 526 -29.32 1.71 8.49
CA SER A 526 -29.29 2.95 7.74
C SER A 526 -30.28 2.92 6.58
N LYS A 527 -30.60 4.10 6.06
CA LYS A 527 -31.38 4.29 4.83
C LYS A 527 -30.60 5.17 3.87
N ASP A 528 -30.78 4.93 2.58
CA ASP A 528 -30.10 5.70 1.56
C ASP A 528 -30.63 7.12 1.47
N HIS A 529 -29.69 8.06 1.45
CA HIS A 529 -29.95 9.46 1.21
C HIS A 529 -29.64 9.80 -0.24
N VAL A 530 -30.52 9.38 -1.16
CA VAL A 530 -30.41 9.64 -2.60
C VAL A 530 -31.63 10.41 -3.12
N ALA A 531 -31.46 11.17 -4.21
CA ALA A 531 -32.53 12.04 -4.74
C ALA A 531 -33.73 11.27 -5.31
N SER A 532 -33.60 9.96 -5.50
CA SER A 532 -34.72 9.07 -5.85
C SER A 532 -35.65 8.81 -4.66
N CYS A 533 -35.18 8.96 -3.42
CA CYS A 533 -36.00 8.92 -2.22
C CYS A 533 -36.85 10.19 -2.14
N LEU A 534 -38.19 10.02 -2.10
CA LEU A 534 -39.14 11.14 -2.16
C LEU A 534 -38.94 12.14 -1.01
N GLU A 535 -38.80 11.65 0.22
CA GLU A 535 -38.63 12.48 1.42
C GLU A 535 -37.36 13.34 1.35
N GLU A 536 -36.24 12.75 0.91
CA GLU A 536 -34.98 13.46 0.74
C GLU A 536 -35.02 14.45 -0.43
N ARG A 537 -35.67 14.09 -1.54
CA ARG A 537 -35.88 15.01 -2.67
C ARG A 537 -36.68 16.24 -2.24
N GLU A 538 -37.78 16.04 -1.53
CA GLU A 538 -38.60 17.13 -1.03
C GLU A 538 -37.86 17.99 0.01
N ARG A 539 -37.01 17.38 0.85
CA ARG A 539 -36.13 18.11 1.76
C ARG A 539 -35.16 19.00 1.00
N VAL A 540 -34.47 18.48 -0.01
CA VAL A 540 -33.51 19.24 -0.84
C VAL A 540 -34.20 20.42 -1.53
N ILE A 541 -35.38 20.21 -2.11
CA ILE A 541 -36.18 21.27 -2.75
C ILE A 541 -36.59 22.35 -1.74
N ARG A 542 -37.05 21.97 -0.54
CA ARG A 542 -37.41 22.92 0.53
C ARG A 542 -36.24 23.76 1.01
N GLN A 543 -35.02 23.22 0.95
CA GLN A 543 -33.78 23.92 1.28
C GLN A 543 -33.23 24.76 0.12
N GLY A 544 -34.01 24.93 -0.96
CA GLY A 544 -33.63 25.73 -2.13
C GLY A 544 -32.72 24.99 -3.13
N GLY A 545 -32.51 23.69 -2.96
CA GLY A 545 -31.78 22.87 -3.91
C GLY A 545 -32.58 22.59 -5.19
N HIS A 546 -31.89 22.53 -6.32
CA HIS A 546 -32.50 22.14 -7.59
C HIS A 546 -32.30 20.65 -7.83
N VAL A 547 -33.39 19.95 -8.18
CA VAL A 547 -33.35 18.52 -8.52
C VAL A 547 -33.93 18.35 -9.92
N HIS A 548 -33.25 17.58 -10.76
CA HIS A 548 -33.67 17.28 -12.12
C HIS A 548 -33.48 15.80 -12.45
N TRP A 549 -34.21 15.31 -13.44
CA TRP A 549 -34.07 13.94 -13.93
C TRP A 549 -32.95 13.88 -14.98
N GLN A 550 -31.99 12.96 -14.82
CA GLN A 550 -30.87 12.78 -15.74
C GLN A 550 -30.38 11.33 -15.71
N VAL A 551 -30.32 10.70 -16.89
CA VAL A 551 -29.85 9.31 -17.07
C VAL A 551 -30.54 8.36 -16.08
N ASP A 552 -31.86 8.21 -16.24
CA ASP A 552 -32.70 7.25 -15.51
C ASP A 552 -32.76 7.40 -13.97
N THR A 553 -32.33 8.55 -13.42
CA THR A 553 -32.39 8.80 -11.98
C THR A 553 -32.45 10.31 -11.67
N TRP A 554 -32.80 10.65 -10.42
CA TRP A 554 -32.83 12.02 -9.94
C TRP A 554 -31.43 12.49 -9.53
N ARG A 555 -31.09 13.73 -9.89
CA ARG A 555 -29.80 14.37 -9.62
C ARG A 555 -29.97 15.76 -9.02
N ILE A 556 -28.99 16.21 -8.24
CA ILE A 556 -29.01 17.49 -7.52
C ILE A 556 -27.98 18.45 -8.14
N GLY A 557 -28.44 19.68 -8.40
CA GLY A 557 -27.63 20.79 -8.85
C GLY A 557 -26.99 20.59 -10.23
N LEU A 558 -26.24 21.60 -10.70
CA LEU A 558 -25.49 21.50 -11.95
C LEU A 558 -24.48 20.35 -12.01
N PRO A 559 -23.79 19.96 -10.92
CA PRO A 559 -22.86 18.82 -10.93
C PRO A 559 -23.53 17.47 -11.17
N GLY A 560 -24.86 17.38 -10.99
CA GLY A 560 -25.60 16.13 -11.19
C GLY A 560 -25.32 15.09 -10.11
N LEU A 561 -25.33 15.47 -8.83
CA LEU A 561 -25.04 14.58 -7.69
C LEU A 561 -26.22 13.64 -7.38
N GLN A 562 -25.95 12.37 -7.07
CA GLN A 562 -26.98 11.37 -6.72
C GLN A 562 -27.46 11.49 -5.27
N VAL A 563 -26.50 11.68 -4.36
CA VAL A 563 -26.73 11.69 -2.91
C VAL A 563 -27.25 13.04 -2.43
N THR A 564 -28.11 13.02 -1.43
CA THR A 564 -28.79 14.20 -0.87
C THR A 564 -28.13 14.69 0.42
N ARG A 565 -27.16 13.94 0.95
CA ARG A 565 -26.37 14.27 2.15
C ARG A 565 -24.92 13.85 1.93
N SER A 566 -23.98 14.71 2.32
CA SER A 566 -22.53 14.47 2.17
C SER A 566 -21.73 15.43 3.06
N ILE A 567 -20.49 15.05 3.37
CA ILE A 567 -19.45 15.99 3.84
C ILE A 567 -18.79 16.61 2.60
N GLY A 568 -18.56 17.92 2.58
CA GLY A 568 -17.99 18.61 1.42
C GLY A 568 -19.07 19.19 0.50
N ASP A 569 -18.94 19.06 -0.82
CA ASP A 569 -19.89 19.60 -1.82
C ASP A 569 -20.32 21.06 -1.52
N SER A 570 -19.35 21.95 -1.28
CA SER A 570 -19.64 23.31 -0.81
C SER A 570 -20.57 24.10 -1.75
N ASP A 571 -20.63 23.73 -3.03
CA ASP A 571 -21.51 24.31 -4.05
C ASP A 571 -22.99 23.92 -3.90
N LEU A 572 -23.28 22.84 -3.17
CA LEU A 572 -24.63 22.32 -2.97
C LEU A 572 -25.15 22.52 -1.53
N LYS A 573 -24.34 23.13 -0.65
CA LYS A 573 -24.76 23.54 0.69
C LYS A 573 -25.72 24.74 0.62
N PRO A 574 -26.76 24.81 1.46
CA PRO A 574 -27.09 23.89 2.55
C PRO A 574 -27.98 22.71 2.15
N ALA A 575 -28.42 22.63 0.88
CA ALA A 575 -29.39 21.63 0.44
C ALA A 575 -28.87 20.18 0.59
N VAL A 576 -27.60 19.95 0.27
CA VAL A 576 -26.88 18.70 0.54
C VAL A 576 -26.24 18.78 1.94
N THR A 577 -26.95 18.34 2.97
CA THR A 577 -26.53 18.52 4.38
C THR A 577 -25.49 17.48 4.82
N ALA A 578 -24.62 17.84 5.78
CA ALA A 578 -23.73 16.91 6.47
C ALA A 578 -24.35 16.35 7.77
N GLU A 579 -25.60 16.71 8.08
CA GLU A 579 -26.32 16.21 9.26
C GLU A 579 -26.74 14.74 9.05
N PRO A 580 -26.25 13.79 9.88
CA PRO A 580 -26.54 12.37 9.70
C PRO A 580 -27.92 11.98 10.26
N GLU A 581 -28.53 10.95 9.65
CA GLU A 581 -29.60 10.18 10.31
C GLU A 581 -28.95 9.22 11.31
N ILE A 582 -29.42 9.24 12.57
CA ILE A 582 -28.91 8.35 13.64
C ILE A 582 -29.93 7.24 13.89
N THR A 583 -29.45 5.99 13.83
CA THR A 583 -30.19 4.81 14.29
C THR A 583 -29.55 4.27 15.57
N GLU A 584 -30.33 4.13 16.64
CA GLU A 584 -29.90 3.49 17.89
C GLU A 584 -30.46 2.06 17.97
N SER A 585 -29.63 1.12 18.41
CA SER A 585 -30.00 -0.29 18.64
C SER A 585 -29.36 -0.81 19.91
N THR A 586 -30.12 -1.55 20.71
CA THR A 586 -29.58 -2.30 21.85
C THR A 586 -29.15 -3.69 21.39
N LEU A 587 -27.87 -4.00 21.59
CA LEU A 587 -27.26 -5.27 21.27
C LEU A 587 -27.67 -6.34 22.29
N CYS A 588 -27.92 -7.55 21.81
CA CYS A 588 -28.26 -8.72 22.60
C CYS A 588 -27.47 -9.97 22.14
N ALA A 589 -27.64 -11.08 22.84
CA ALA A 589 -26.92 -12.33 22.55
C ALA A 589 -27.26 -12.97 21.20
N GLU A 590 -28.36 -12.54 20.55
CA GLU A 590 -28.76 -13.00 19.22
C GLU A 590 -28.03 -12.25 18.09
N ASP A 591 -27.32 -11.17 18.42
CA ASP A 591 -26.56 -10.39 17.44
C ASP A 591 -25.24 -11.07 17.11
N GLU A 592 -25.10 -11.45 15.85
CA GLU A 592 -23.96 -12.23 15.38
C GLU A 592 -22.85 -11.32 14.85
N PHE A 593 -23.21 -10.40 13.95
CA PHE A 593 -22.27 -9.51 13.28
C PHE A 593 -22.93 -8.27 12.70
N LEU A 594 -22.14 -7.19 12.63
CA LEU A 594 -22.43 -5.94 11.93
C LEU A 594 -21.63 -5.93 10.61
N VAL A 595 -22.25 -5.48 9.53
CA VAL A 595 -21.59 -5.24 8.24
C VAL A 595 -21.85 -3.80 7.83
N MET A 596 -20.80 -3.10 7.42
CA MET A 596 -20.86 -1.76 6.84
C MET A 596 -20.16 -1.81 5.48
N ALA A 597 -20.71 -1.17 4.46
CA ALA A 597 -20.03 -1.07 3.17
C ALA A 597 -20.45 0.17 2.35
N SER A 598 -19.61 0.56 1.39
CA SER A 598 -19.94 1.53 0.34
C SER A 598 -20.93 0.96 -0.69
N ASP A 599 -21.49 1.85 -1.50
CA ASP A 599 -22.49 1.52 -2.53
C ASP A 599 -22.00 0.44 -3.51
N GLY A 600 -20.69 0.38 -3.79
CA GLY A 600 -20.09 -0.62 -4.66
C GLY A 600 -20.31 -2.08 -4.22
N LEU A 601 -20.60 -2.33 -2.92
CA LEU A 601 -21.10 -3.65 -2.49
C LEU A 601 -22.62 -3.75 -2.72
N TRP A 602 -23.37 -2.75 -2.24
CA TRP A 602 -24.83 -2.78 -2.11
C TRP A 602 -25.58 -2.71 -3.44
N ASP A 603 -24.93 -2.22 -4.49
CA ASP A 603 -25.46 -2.15 -5.85
C ASP A 603 -25.60 -3.53 -6.50
N VAL A 604 -24.83 -4.52 -6.04
CA VAL A 604 -24.73 -5.85 -6.68
C VAL A 604 -25.00 -7.02 -5.73
N ILE A 605 -25.04 -6.78 -4.42
CA ILE A 605 -25.32 -7.79 -3.40
C ILE A 605 -26.36 -7.27 -2.41
N SER A 606 -27.42 -8.05 -2.21
CA SER A 606 -28.47 -7.74 -1.24
C SER A 606 -28.09 -8.10 0.20
N SER A 607 -28.74 -7.49 1.19
CA SER A 607 -28.47 -7.75 2.62
C SER A 607 -28.65 -9.22 3.02
N GLY A 608 -29.59 -9.94 2.40
CA GLY A 608 -29.77 -11.38 2.64
C GLY A 608 -28.62 -12.22 2.09
N GLU A 609 -28.10 -11.86 0.91
CA GLU A 609 -26.95 -12.52 0.31
C GLU A 609 -25.67 -12.27 1.09
N VAL A 610 -25.48 -11.06 1.62
CA VAL A 610 -24.35 -10.74 2.52
C VAL A 610 -24.31 -11.72 3.70
N ILE A 611 -25.47 -11.96 4.34
CA ILE A 611 -25.57 -12.92 5.46
C ILE A 611 -25.20 -14.33 5.01
N ASN A 612 -25.71 -14.79 3.86
CA ASN A 612 -25.40 -16.13 3.36
C ASN A 612 -23.90 -16.28 3.05
N ILE A 613 -23.29 -15.27 2.41
CA ILE A 613 -21.86 -15.27 2.10
C ILE A 613 -21.03 -15.34 3.39
N ILE A 614 -21.36 -14.55 4.42
CA ILE A 614 -20.67 -14.62 5.72
C ILE A 614 -20.91 -15.98 6.41
N LYS A 615 -22.11 -16.55 6.26
CA LYS A 615 -22.43 -17.88 6.80
C LYS A 615 -21.58 -18.98 6.17
N ASP A 616 -21.29 -18.88 4.87
CA ASP A 616 -20.51 -19.85 4.10
C ASP A 616 -18.99 -19.59 4.12
N THR A 617 -18.56 -18.46 4.66
CA THR A 617 -17.15 -18.09 4.76
C THR A 617 -16.55 -18.54 6.10
N VAL A 618 -15.24 -18.80 6.09
CA VAL A 618 -14.44 -18.98 7.33
C VAL A 618 -14.79 -17.85 8.29
N LYS A 619 -15.06 -18.21 9.55
CA LYS A 619 -15.48 -17.27 10.59
C LYS A 619 -14.31 -16.41 11.09
N GLU A 620 -13.71 -15.66 10.19
CA GLU A 620 -12.69 -14.67 10.42
C GLU A 620 -13.14 -13.37 9.72
N PRO A 621 -13.36 -12.26 10.45
CA PRO A 621 -13.93 -11.03 9.90
C PRO A 621 -13.21 -10.47 8.67
N GLY A 622 -11.86 -10.56 8.61
CA GLY A 622 -11.07 -10.08 7.48
C GLY A 622 -11.28 -10.90 6.20
N MET A 623 -11.45 -12.21 6.33
CA MET A 623 -11.80 -13.08 5.21
C MET A 623 -13.23 -12.85 4.73
N CYS A 624 -14.17 -12.58 5.66
CA CYS A 624 -15.55 -12.23 5.34
C CYS A 624 -15.64 -10.92 4.54
N SER A 625 -15.01 -9.84 5.03
CA SER A 625 -15.02 -8.54 4.33
C SER A 625 -14.39 -8.65 2.93
N LYS A 626 -13.28 -9.39 2.80
CA LYS A 626 -12.64 -9.67 1.52
C LYS A 626 -13.50 -10.49 0.57
N ARG A 627 -14.18 -11.54 1.07
CA ARG A 627 -15.06 -12.38 0.24
C ARG A 627 -16.24 -11.57 -0.29
N LEU A 628 -16.86 -10.74 0.54
CA LEU A 628 -17.95 -9.84 0.15
C LEU A 628 -17.53 -8.88 -0.96
N ALA A 629 -16.41 -8.17 -0.76
CA ALA A 629 -15.91 -7.24 -1.77
C ALA A 629 -15.52 -7.96 -3.09
N THR A 630 -14.91 -9.14 -3.00
CA THR A 630 -14.53 -9.91 -4.19
C THR A 630 -15.77 -10.39 -4.95
N GLU A 631 -16.80 -10.85 -4.25
CA GLU A 631 -18.08 -11.25 -4.85
C GLU A 631 -18.75 -10.06 -5.55
N ALA A 632 -18.70 -8.86 -4.98
CA ALA A 632 -19.25 -7.66 -5.63
C ALA A 632 -18.51 -7.31 -6.93
N VAL A 633 -17.18 -7.44 -6.93
CA VAL A 633 -16.38 -7.29 -8.17
C VAL A 633 -16.76 -8.34 -9.22
N GLU A 634 -16.92 -9.60 -8.81
CA GLU A 634 -17.30 -10.71 -9.70
C GLU A 634 -18.70 -10.52 -10.30
N ARG A 635 -19.64 -9.97 -9.52
CA ARG A 635 -20.98 -9.60 -9.97
C ARG A 635 -21.03 -8.31 -10.78
N GLY A 636 -19.87 -7.68 -11.01
CA GLY A 636 -19.71 -6.58 -11.94
C GLY A 636 -19.97 -5.20 -11.34
N SER A 637 -19.79 -5.04 -10.04
CA SER A 637 -19.74 -3.72 -9.41
C SER A 637 -18.78 -2.81 -10.17
N LYS A 638 -19.23 -1.57 -10.41
CA LYS A 638 -18.50 -0.56 -11.15
C LYS A 638 -17.82 0.47 -10.25
N ASP A 639 -18.10 0.43 -8.95
CA ASP A 639 -17.64 1.43 -8.01
C ASP A 639 -16.40 1.00 -7.19
N ASN A 640 -15.90 1.91 -6.36
CA ASN A 640 -15.06 1.54 -5.22
C ASN A 640 -15.86 0.70 -4.23
N ILE A 641 -15.18 -0.22 -3.55
CA ILE A 641 -15.83 -1.17 -2.66
C ILE A 641 -15.02 -1.23 -1.38
N THR A 642 -15.61 -0.74 -0.30
CA THR A 642 -15.06 -0.80 1.05
C THR A 642 -16.05 -1.54 1.93
N VAL A 643 -15.57 -2.54 2.66
CA VAL A 643 -16.40 -3.40 3.52
C VAL A 643 -15.73 -3.54 4.88
N ILE A 644 -16.48 -3.32 5.95
CA ILE A 644 -16.11 -3.63 7.34
C ILE A 644 -17.08 -4.69 7.87
N VAL A 645 -16.54 -5.76 8.43
CA VAL A 645 -17.29 -6.80 9.15
C VAL A 645 -16.85 -6.80 10.60
N VAL A 646 -17.81 -6.77 11.52
CA VAL A 646 -17.58 -6.79 12.97
C VAL A 646 -18.41 -7.91 13.58
N PHE A 647 -17.76 -8.97 14.06
CA PHE A 647 -18.42 -10.02 14.82
C PHE A 647 -18.66 -9.55 16.25
N LEU A 648 -19.88 -9.76 16.75
CA LEU A 648 -20.36 -9.25 18.04
C LEU A 648 -20.34 -10.32 19.14
N ARG A 649 -19.99 -11.56 18.78
CA ARG A 649 -19.85 -12.72 19.66
C ARG A 649 -18.51 -13.44 19.44
N PRO A 650 -17.98 -14.16 20.45
CA PRO A 650 -16.82 -15.01 20.27
C PRO A 650 -17.08 -16.06 19.20
N VAL A 651 -16.13 -16.24 18.30
CA VAL A 651 -16.20 -17.31 17.32
C VAL A 651 -15.17 -18.38 17.67
N SER A 652 -15.63 -19.59 17.96
CA SER A 652 -14.76 -20.75 18.07
C SER A 652 -14.26 -21.14 16.68
N THR A 653 -12.98 -20.94 16.40
CA THR A 653 -12.29 -21.36 15.15
C THR A 653 -12.17 -22.90 14.99
N ALA A 654 -13.05 -23.67 15.64
CA ALA A 654 -12.99 -25.13 15.75
C ALA A 654 -14.19 -25.87 15.12
N GLU A 655 -14.91 -25.27 14.16
CA GLU A 655 -15.75 -26.08 13.28
C GLU A 655 -14.86 -26.75 12.24
N ARG A 656 -14.46 -27.99 12.56
CA ARG A 656 -13.82 -28.92 11.66
C ARG A 656 -14.66 -29.03 10.37
N ILE A 657 -14.07 -28.59 9.27
CA ILE A 657 -14.52 -28.99 7.93
C ILE A 657 -14.32 -30.51 7.85
N TYR A 658 -15.42 -31.26 7.81
CA TYR A 658 -15.44 -32.69 7.49
C TYR A 658 -15.41 -32.91 5.98
#